data_AF-A0A946WTI4-F1
#
_entry.id   AF-A0A946WTI4-F1
#
_cell.length_a   1.000
_cell.length_b   1.000
_cell.length_c   1.000
_cell.angle_alpha   90.00
_cell.angle_beta   90.00
_cell.angle_gamma   90.00
#
_symmetry.space_group_name_H-M   'P 1'
#
loop_
_entity.id
_entity.type
_entity.pdbx_description
1 polymer ?
#
loop_
_entity_poly.entity_id
_entity_poly.type
_entity_poly.pdbx_seq_one_letter_code
_entity_poly.pdbx_strand_id
1 'polypeptide(L)'
;MPDNITHGLSALFSSLQAQQQKLELIGGNIANINTPGYKAGRMTFAETFGMVVGHKQVPFSQGTAEFTGNTTDLALTGNSFFIIQDGDDRFFTRSGAFVINADGKLVNHAGQAVQGWMENAAQSGNSRSVSSVSPIGDVIIDSNLIVPAKSTENVWLTGNLNSGLENIQEVWTGASAFKTKASLIGSDVQYPLDVAAGTNDQFLVELDTGEVVSDELTLTEGQYANIDTLVAEINTQISASEDLSGLVEAVNLNGLLKLKVNGGGNNTRLTVRSGTNDVLGDIGFQDNDTSTSGGIATAETEINDLLSGSLLVDDTIVVNGKTADGTVVSGTFRYGPGNDGTTIGDVLTAINDTFSGSGAAEIVDGKIVLTDNETGESETTVSLIMGESNQGEFNLPNFVNTEVGSKALVSSSFVVYDSLGSSHNMTIEFVKTEDANEWDWKISGFGSSSIVSGGAGKIVFDSEGNLMSLEYDDGTDSLTIDPGNDASMISIRMHGEGGEGYSGLSQFDSVSTMFAREQDGIKIGTFNGLNILDDGSIMGAFSNGEQLKIGQIAVARFGNPGALESVGGNNMVDTVESGEAIIGQADSQSTRVQSGSLEISTVDLADQFIQMIEAQRAFQAGARILSVYDEILQQTTQLGR
;
A
#
# COMPACT_ATOMS: atom_id res chain seq x y z
N MET A 1 98.71 6.50 -34.20
CA MET A 1 98.14 7.79 -33.73
C MET A 1 96.89 8.27 -34.49
N PRO A 2 96.46 7.75 -35.66
CA PRO A 2 95.16 8.12 -36.24
C PRO A 2 93.95 7.54 -35.49
N ASP A 3 94.01 6.28 -35.05
CA ASP A 3 92.82 5.57 -34.52
C ASP A 3 92.27 6.16 -33.20
N ASN A 4 93.13 6.53 -32.24
CA ASN A 4 92.67 7.13 -30.97
C ASN A 4 91.97 8.49 -31.16
N ILE A 5 92.35 9.20 -32.22
CA ILE A 5 91.76 10.51 -32.58
C ILE A 5 90.35 10.29 -33.15
N THR A 6 90.20 9.33 -34.06
CA THR A 6 88.92 9.03 -34.70
C THR A 6 87.92 8.46 -33.69
N HIS A 7 88.38 7.61 -32.77
CA HIS A 7 87.55 7.07 -31.68
C HIS A 7 87.08 8.15 -30.69
N GLY A 8 87.96 9.09 -30.31
CA GLY A 8 87.59 10.21 -29.43
C GLY A 8 86.59 11.16 -30.07
N LEU A 9 86.77 11.47 -31.36
CA LEU A 9 85.80 12.27 -32.13
C LEU A 9 84.45 11.55 -32.28
N SER A 10 84.42 10.26 -32.60
CA SER A 10 83.16 9.51 -32.70
C SER A 10 82.42 9.42 -31.36
N ALA A 11 83.15 9.32 -30.24
CA ALA A 11 82.59 9.37 -28.89
C ALA A 11 81.97 10.75 -28.60
N LEU A 12 82.66 11.83 -28.99
CA LEU A 12 82.17 13.20 -28.85
C LEU A 12 80.95 13.48 -29.74
N PHE A 13 80.96 13.03 -31.00
CA PHE A 13 79.82 13.18 -31.90
C PHE A 13 78.60 12.41 -31.41
N SER A 14 78.76 11.15 -31.00
CA SER A 14 77.66 10.36 -30.43
C SER A 14 77.13 10.94 -29.12
N SER A 15 78.01 11.49 -28.26
CA SER A 15 77.61 12.23 -27.05
C SER A 15 76.82 13.50 -27.38
N LEU A 16 77.27 14.31 -28.36
CA LEU A 16 76.53 15.49 -28.82
C LEU A 16 75.16 15.14 -29.40
N GLN A 17 75.08 14.06 -30.19
CA GLN A 17 73.83 13.55 -30.74
C GLN A 17 72.89 13.05 -29.63
N ALA A 18 73.42 12.34 -28.63
CA ALA A 18 72.64 11.89 -27.49
C ALA A 18 72.15 13.07 -26.61
N GLN A 19 72.96 14.13 -26.44
CA GLN A 19 72.50 15.36 -25.78
C GLN A 19 71.45 16.10 -26.59
N GLN A 20 71.55 16.12 -27.92
CA GLN A 20 70.52 16.68 -28.79
C GLN A 20 69.19 15.92 -28.63
N GLN A 21 69.22 14.59 -28.64
CA GLN A 21 68.04 13.77 -28.38
C GLN A 21 67.47 13.98 -26.96
N LYS A 22 68.33 14.18 -25.95
CA LYS A 22 67.89 14.55 -24.59
C LYS A 22 67.19 15.91 -24.57
N LEU A 23 67.70 16.91 -25.31
CA LEU A 23 67.05 18.22 -25.43
C LEU A 23 65.70 18.12 -26.14
N GLU A 24 65.59 17.31 -27.19
CA GLU A 24 64.32 17.03 -27.88
C GLU A 24 63.31 16.36 -26.95
N LEU A 25 63.75 15.39 -26.14
CA LEU A 25 62.91 14.73 -25.14
C LEU A 25 62.40 15.71 -24.08
N ILE A 26 63.27 16.57 -23.54
CA ILE A 26 62.89 17.57 -22.53
C ILE A 26 61.93 18.60 -23.14
N GLY A 27 62.20 19.06 -24.37
CA GLY A 27 61.29 19.92 -25.11
C GLY A 27 59.91 19.27 -25.29
N GLY A 28 59.88 17.98 -25.62
CA GLY A 28 58.65 17.18 -25.68
C GLY A 28 57.94 17.07 -24.34
N ASN A 29 58.65 16.82 -23.24
CA ASN A 29 58.06 16.76 -21.90
C ASN A 29 57.41 18.09 -21.53
N ILE A 30 58.12 19.22 -21.73
CA ILE A 30 57.61 20.56 -21.43
C ILE A 30 56.38 20.90 -22.29
N ALA A 31 56.41 20.55 -23.58
CA ALA A 31 55.29 20.80 -24.48
C ALA A 31 54.01 20.06 -24.04
N ASN A 32 54.15 18.89 -23.41
CA ASN A 32 53.04 18.05 -22.98
C ASN A 32 52.75 18.13 -21.46
N ILE A 33 53.21 19.18 -20.78
CA ILE A 33 52.96 19.36 -19.33
C ILE A 33 51.46 19.50 -19.00
N ASN A 34 50.69 20.14 -19.88
CA ASN A 34 49.24 20.32 -19.72
C ASN A 34 48.44 19.20 -20.41
N THR A 35 49.10 18.18 -20.97
CA THR A 35 48.41 17.10 -21.66
C THR A 35 48.05 16.00 -20.64
N PRO A 36 46.75 15.71 -20.42
CA PRO A 36 46.32 14.69 -19.49
C PRO A 36 46.88 13.30 -19.82
N GLY A 37 47.34 12.56 -18.82
CA GLY A 37 47.88 11.21 -18.94
C GLY A 37 49.28 11.14 -19.55
N TYR A 38 49.95 12.26 -19.82
CA TYR A 38 51.30 12.26 -20.37
C TYR A 38 52.33 11.74 -19.34
N LYS A 39 53.24 10.88 -19.80
CA LYS A 39 54.30 10.29 -18.99
C LYS A 39 55.64 10.89 -19.38
N ALA A 40 56.30 11.55 -18.42
CA ALA A 40 57.58 12.21 -18.62
C ALA A 40 58.64 11.19 -19.07
N GLY A 41 59.12 11.33 -20.30
CA GLY A 41 60.20 10.50 -20.80
C GLY A 41 61.51 10.87 -20.11
N ARG A 42 62.37 9.88 -19.89
CA ARG A 42 63.75 10.07 -19.43
C ARG A 42 64.72 9.48 -20.46
N MET A 43 65.91 10.07 -20.55
CA MET A 43 67.00 9.52 -21.34
C MET A 43 68.10 9.06 -20.40
N THR A 44 68.48 7.78 -20.51
CA THR A 44 69.65 7.21 -19.86
C THR A 44 70.76 7.07 -20.89
N PHE A 45 72.00 7.31 -20.48
CA PHE A 45 73.15 7.18 -21.36
C PHE A 45 73.92 5.91 -21.01
N ALA A 46 74.26 5.14 -22.03
CA ALA A 46 75.14 3.99 -21.92
C ALA A 46 76.33 4.18 -22.87
N GLU A 47 77.53 3.89 -22.37
CA GLU A 47 78.71 3.82 -23.23
C GLU A 47 78.85 2.40 -23.77
N THR A 48 78.91 2.26 -25.09
CA THR A 48 79.06 0.98 -25.77
C THR A 48 80.15 1.13 -26.82
N PHE A 49 81.26 0.41 -26.66
CA PHE A 49 82.43 0.43 -27.57
C PHE A 49 82.93 1.86 -27.91
N GLY A 50 82.97 2.77 -26.93
CA GLY A 50 83.43 4.14 -27.12
C GLY A 50 82.43 5.06 -27.83
N MET A 51 81.18 4.63 -28.04
CA MET A 51 80.06 5.49 -28.46
C MET A 51 79.08 5.66 -27.31
N VAL A 52 78.54 6.86 -27.16
CA VAL A 52 77.48 7.15 -26.20
C VAL A 52 76.13 6.98 -26.89
N VAL A 53 75.32 6.05 -26.42
CA VAL A 53 73.95 5.83 -26.90
C VAL A 53 72.97 6.29 -25.83
N GLY A 54 72.00 7.11 -26.24
CA GLY A 54 70.87 7.49 -25.40
C GLY A 54 69.74 6.47 -25.54
N HIS A 55 69.32 5.87 -24.43
CA HIS A 55 68.11 5.07 -24.38
C HIS A 55 66.97 5.90 -23.80
N LYS A 56 65.91 6.09 -24.60
CA LYS A 56 64.66 6.70 -24.12
C LYS A 56 63.90 5.65 -23.31
N GLN A 57 63.51 6.00 -22.10
CA GLN A 57 62.66 5.19 -21.24
C GLN A 57 61.51 6.04 -20.71
N VAL A 58 60.31 5.50 -20.70
CA VAL A 58 59.14 6.16 -20.11
C VAL A 58 58.82 5.43 -18.81
N PRO A 59 59.16 6.01 -17.63
CA PRO A 59 58.71 5.45 -16.36
C PRO A 59 57.20 5.62 -16.23
N PHE A 60 56.47 4.51 -16.21
CA PHE A 60 55.02 4.49 -15.98
C PHE A 60 54.70 4.57 -14.48
N SER A 61 55.04 5.71 -13.86
CA SER A 61 54.54 6.05 -12.53
C SER A 61 53.15 6.68 -12.61
N GLN A 62 52.29 6.36 -11.65
CA GLN A 62 50.96 6.98 -11.52
C GLN A 62 51.08 8.49 -11.28
N GLY A 63 50.34 9.29 -12.04
CA GLY A 63 50.17 10.73 -11.81
C GLY A 63 48.98 11.01 -10.87
N THR A 64 48.90 12.22 -10.35
CA THR A 64 47.78 12.67 -9.53
C THR A 64 46.52 12.78 -10.40
N ALA A 65 45.38 12.30 -9.91
CA ALA A 65 44.09 12.51 -10.55
C ALA A 65 43.50 13.86 -10.13
N GLU A 66 43.09 14.68 -11.11
CA GLU A 66 42.42 15.96 -10.91
C GLU A 66 40.95 15.84 -11.29
N PHE A 67 40.07 16.30 -10.41
CA PHE A 67 38.63 16.27 -10.66
C PHE A 67 38.22 17.36 -11.65
N THR A 68 37.55 16.97 -12.74
CA THR A 68 37.07 17.86 -13.80
C THR A 68 35.56 18.09 -13.74
N GLY A 69 34.81 17.17 -13.13
CA GLY A 69 33.34 17.20 -13.04
C GLY A 69 32.60 16.65 -14.26
N ASN A 70 33.29 16.30 -15.35
CA ASN A 70 32.66 15.64 -16.51
C ASN A 70 32.75 14.13 -16.37
N THR A 71 31.62 13.42 -16.41
CA THR A 71 31.58 11.96 -16.20
C THR A 71 32.34 11.14 -17.25
N THR A 72 32.60 11.72 -18.43
CA THR A 72 33.36 11.07 -19.50
C THR A 72 34.87 11.29 -19.39
N ASP A 73 35.31 12.16 -18.47
CA ASP A 73 36.72 12.29 -18.12
C ASP A 73 37.09 11.16 -17.14
N LEU A 74 38.01 10.30 -17.57
CA LEU A 74 38.37 9.09 -16.84
C LEU A 74 39.86 9.09 -16.49
N ALA A 75 40.17 8.74 -15.23
CA ALA A 75 41.54 8.49 -14.79
C ALA A 75 41.69 7.02 -14.39
N LEU A 76 42.75 6.37 -14.86
CA LEU A 76 43.09 5.01 -14.41
C LEU A 76 44.02 5.10 -13.21
N THR A 77 43.67 4.40 -12.13
CA THR A 77 44.57 4.14 -11.00
C THR A 77 45.07 2.71 -11.11
N GLY A 78 46.35 2.52 -11.42
CA GLY A 78 46.97 1.21 -11.62
C GLY A 78 47.90 1.18 -12.83
N ASN A 79 48.30 -0.02 -13.27
CA ASN A 79 49.28 -0.24 -14.34
C ASN A 79 48.66 -0.61 -15.72
N SER A 80 47.40 -0.24 -15.96
CA SER A 80 46.69 -0.53 -17.20
C SER A 80 46.48 0.69 -18.09
N PHE A 81 46.04 0.50 -19.33
CA PHE A 81 45.84 1.52 -20.34
C PHE A 81 44.43 1.44 -20.90
N PHE A 82 43.86 2.58 -21.30
CA PHE A 82 42.68 2.59 -22.15
C PHE A 82 43.05 2.06 -23.53
N ILE A 83 42.13 1.32 -24.13
CA ILE A 83 42.26 0.82 -25.50
C ILE A 83 41.42 1.74 -26.37
N ILE A 84 42.05 2.34 -27.38
CA ILE A 84 41.37 3.17 -28.37
C ILE A 84 41.64 2.60 -29.77
N GLN A 85 40.71 2.80 -30.68
CA GLN A 85 40.79 2.28 -32.04
C GLN A 85 40.50 3.37 -33.07
N ASP A 86 41.24 3.34 -34.16
CA ASP A 86 41.05 4.19 -35.34
C ASP A 86 41.08 3.30 -36.59
N GLY A 87 39.90 3.02 -37.15
CA GLY A 87 39.76 2.01 -38.19
C GLY A 87 40.16 0.62 -37.69
N ASP A 88 41.17 0.00 -38.33
CA ASP A 88 41.72 -1.29 -37.93
C ASP A 88 42.90 -1.17 -36.95
N ASP A 89 43.42 0.05 -36.74
CA ASP A 89 44.59 0.29 -35.90
C ASP A 89 44.19 0.48 -34.43
N ARG A 90 44.81 -0.31 -33.55
CA ARG A 90 44.59 -0.24 -32.11
C ARG A 90 45.74 0.51 -31.44
N PHE A 91 45.40 1.43 -30.56
CA PHE A 91 46.34 2.16 -29.73
C PHE A 91 45.99 2.04 -28.25
N PHE A 92 46.98 2.29 -27.41
CA PHE A 92 46.87 2.29 -25.97
C PHE A 92 47.20 3.69 -25.45
N THR A 93 46.40 4.19 -24.50
CA THR A 93 46.62 5.51 -23.93
C THR A 93 46.31 5.57 -22.44
N ARG A 94 46.93 6.54 -21.76
CA ARG A 94 46.59 6.95 -20.40
C ARG A 94 45.73 8.21 -20.37
N SER A 95 45.58 8.89 -21.49
CA SER A 95 44.69 10.04 -21.59
C SER A 95 43.26 9.55 -21.56
N GLY A 96 42.48 9.96 -20.55
CA GLY A 96 41.06 9.66 -20.47
C GLY A 96 40.16 10.87 -20.68
N ALA A 97 40.65 11.89 -21.40
CA ALA A 97 39.83 13.00 -21.85
C ALA A 97 38.96 12.53 -23.02
N PHE A 98 37.81 11.95 -22.71
CA PHE A 98 36.87 11.42 -23.68
C PHE A 98 35.60 12.26 -23.77
N VAL A 99 35.05 12.31 -24.97
CA VAL A 99 33.80 12.99 -25.30
C VAL A 99 32.94 12.04 -26.11
N ILE A 100 31.62 12.19 -26.00
CA ILE A 100 30.69 11.45 -26.84
C ILE A 100 30.53 12.22 -28.15
N ASN A 101 30.81 11.58 -29.28
CA ASN A 101 30.66 12.21 -30.60
C ASN A 101 29.19 12.14 -31.09
N ALA A 102 28.92 12.68 -32.28
CA ALA A 102 27.58 12.68 -32.87
C ALA A 102 27.01 11.26 -33.15
N ASP A 103 27.87 10.26 -33.29
CA ASP A 103 27.50 8.86 -33.49
C ASP A 103 27.30 8.10 -32.15
N GLY A 104 27.36 8.81 -31.01
CA GLY A 104 27.27 8.22 -29.68
C GLY A 104 28.54 7.50 -29.22
N LYS A 105 29.61 7.45 -30.03
CA LYS A 105 30.87 6.80 -29.64
C LYS A 105 31.60 7.62 -28.61
N LEU A 106 32.11 6.96 -27.58
CA LEU A 106 33.05 7.56 -26.65
C LEU A 106 34.41 7.66 -27.36
N VAL A 107 34.83 8.87 -27.70
CA VAL A 107 36.05 9.14 -28.46
C VAL A 107 36.98 10.08 -27.72
N ASN A 108 38.27 10.02 -28.02
CA ASN A 108 39.21 11.06 -27.59
C ASN A 108 39.11 12.31 -28.50
N HIS A 109 39.89 13.35 -28.19
CA HIS A 109 39.94 14.59 -29.02
C HIS A 109 40.42 14.36 -30.47
N ALA A 110 41.11 13.23 -30.74
CA ALA A 110 41.53 12.84 -32.08
C ALA A 110 40.44 12.05 -32.85
N GLY A 111 39.28 11.78 -32.24
CA GLY A 111 38.18 11.04 -32.85
C GLY A 111 38.30 9.51 -32.75
N GLN A 112 39.28 9.01 -32.01
CA GLN A 112 39.56 7.58 -31.86
C GLN A 112 38.65 6.98 -30.79
N ALA A 113 38.00 5.85 -31.08
CA ALA A 113 36.94 5.28 -30.25
C ALA A 113 37.48 4.40 -29.12
N VAL A 114 37.00 4.63 -27.89
CA VAL A 114 37.30 3.81 -26.72
C VAL A 114 36.68 2.43 -26.90
N GLN A 115 37.44 1.39 -26.59
CA GLN A 115 37.01 0.01 -26.72
C GLN A 115 36.51 -0.56 -25.40
N GLY A 116 35.54 -1.46 -25.49
CA GLY A 116 34.91 -2.09 -24.35
C GLY A 116 33.97 -3.22 -24.76
N TRP A 117 33.18 -3.66 -23.80
CA TRP A 117 32.08 -4.60 -24.03
C TRP A 117 30.77 -3.84 -23.94
N MET A 118 29.98 -3.88 -25.01
CA MET A 118 28.64 -3.32 -25.02
C MET A 118 27.63 -4.35 -24.55
N GLU A 119 26.68 -3.93 -23.73
CA GLU A 119 25.57 -4.77 -23.27
C GLU A 119 24.30 -4.35 -23.99
N ASN A 120 23.52 -5.32 -24.47
CA ASN A 120 22.26 -5.00 -25.12
C ASN A 120 21.23 -4.64 -24.05
N ALA A 121 21.05 -3.33 -23.83
CA ALA A 121 20.09 -2.79 -22.86
C ALA A 121 18.66 -3.31 -23.07
N ALA A 122 18.28 -3.73 -24.29
CA ALA A 122 16.96 -4.26 -24.61
C ALA A 122 16.74 -5.74 -24.19
N GLN A 123 17.78 -6.46 -23.74
CA GLN A 123 17.69 -7.87 -23.34
C GLN A 123 18.13 -8.15 -21.89
N SER A 124 18.56 -7.15 -21.13
CA SER A 124 18.98 -7.34 -19.74
C SER A 124 17.78 -7.39 -18.79
N GLY A 125 16.94 -8.41 -18.96
CA GLY A 125 16.14 -8.95 -17.87
C GLY A 125 17.09 -9.63 -16.87
N ASN A 126 17.60 -8.86 -15.92
CA ASN A 126 18.29 -9.33 -14.72
C ASN A 126 19.63 -10.09 -14.88
N SER A 127 20.21 -10.22 -16.08
CA SER A 127 21.52 -10.87 -16.27
C SER A 127 22.66 -9.86 -16.27
N ARG A 128 23.08 -9.44 -15.07
CA ARG A 128 24.16 -8.45 -14.80
C ARG A 128 25.58 -8.97 -15.09
N SER A 129 25.78 -9.73 -16.16
CA SER A 129 27.09 -10.33 -16.45
C SER A 129 27.53 -10.05 -17.87
N VAL A 130 28.34 -9.01 -18.01
CA VAL A 130 29.22 -8.84 -19.16
C VAL A 130 30.17 -10.03 -19.18
N SER A 131 29.93 -10.96 -20.10
CA SER A 131 30.88 -12.04 -20.36
C SER A 131 32.12 -11.41 -20.99
N SER A 132 33.22 -11.36 -20.23
CA SER A 132 34.54 -10.88 -20.69
C SER A 132 35.17 -11.76 -21.79
N VAL A 133 34.42 -12.74 -22.31
CA VAL A 133 34.78 -13.66 -23.39
C VAL A 133 34.35 -13.11 -24.77
N SER A 134 33.46 -12.12 -24.82
CA SER A 134 33.07 -11.47 -26.07
C SER A 134 34.21 -10.59 -26.63
N PRO A 135 34.35 -10.44 -27.96
CA PRO A 135 35.31 -9.49 -28.52
C PRO A 135 34.96 -8.07 -28.07
N ILE A 136 36.00 -7.29 -27.76
CA ILE A 136 35.83 -5.85 -27.49
C ILE A 136 35.45 -5.12 -28.79
N GLY A 137 34.68 -4.05 -28.66
CA GLY A 137 34.33 -3.15 -29.75
C GLY A 137 34.13 -1.72 -29.24
N ASP A 138 33.74 -0.81 -30.14
CA ASP A 138 33.51 0.59 -29.79
C ASP A 138 32.47 0.74 -28.67
N VAL A 139 32.81 1.54 -27.66
CA VAL A 139 31.87 1.95 -26.62
C VAL A 139 30.93 3.00 -27.20
N ILE A 140 29.67 2.61 -27.41
CA ILE A 140 28.62 3.46 -27.99
C ILE A 140 27.59 3.76 -26.91
N ILE A 141 27.42 5.03 -26.60
CA ILE A 141 26.43 5.54 -25.64
C ILE A 141 25.35 6.24 -26.47
N ASP A 142 24.29 5.50 -26.79
CA ASP A 142 23.15 6.05 -27.52
C ASP A 142 22.27 6.88 -26.56
N SER A 143 22.18 8.17 -26.84
CA SER A 143 21.35 9.10 -26.06
C SER A 143 19.84 8.89 -26.27
N ASN A 144 19.44 8.10 -27.27
CA ASN A 144 18.05 7.76 -27.56
C ASN A 144 17.66 6.39 -26.97
N LEU A 145 18.49 5.80 -26.10
CA LEU A 145 18.14 4.56 -25.42
C LEU A 145 16.84 4.74 -24.63
N ILE A 146 15.96 3.76 -24.81
CA ILE A 146 14.73 3.62 -24.06
C ILE A 146 14.75 2.31 -23.29
N VAL A 147 14.22 2.34 -22.07
CA VAL A 147 13.82 1.13 -21.35
C VAL A 147 12.38 0.85 -21.77
N PRO A 148 12.11 -0.29 -22.41
CA PRO A 148 10.74 -0.65 -22.79
C PRO A 148 9.89 -0.80 -21.53
N ALA A 149 8.60 -0.52 -21.66
CA ALA A 149 7.67 -0.80 -20.60
C ALA A 149 7.63 -2.30 -20.30
N LYS A 150 7.45 -2.65 -19.03
CA LYS A 150 7.18 -4.01 -18.58
C LYS A 150 5.84 -4.01 -17.88
N SER A 151 4.95 -4.89 -18.32
CA SER A 151 3.67 -5.10 -17.64
C SER A 151 3.90 -5.59 -16.21
N THR A 152 3.09 -5.15 -15.27
CA THR A 152 3.12 -5.68 -13.89
C THR A 152 2.70 -7.14 -13.89
N GLU A 153 3.47 -8.00 -13.22
CA GLU A 153 3.18 -9.42 -13.03
C GLU A 153 3.02 -9.78 -11.55
N ASN A 154 3.60 -9.00 -10.64
CA ASN A 154 3.59 -9.26 -9.20
C ASN A 154 3.31 -7.99 -8.40
N VAL A 155 2.48 -8.12 -7.36
CA VAL A 155 2.19 -7.06 -6.39
C VAL A 155 2.32 -7.64 -4.98
N TRP A 156 3.11 -7.00 -4.12
CA TRP A 156 3.29 -7.41 -2.72
C TRP A 156 2.49 -6.51 -1.78
N LEU A 157 1.57 -7.11 -1.03
CA LEU A 157 0.70 -6.47 -0.05
C LEU A 157 1.30 -6.64 1.35
N THR A 158 1.19 -5.59 2.18
CA THR A 158 1.65 -5.62 3.57
C THR A 158 0.78 -4.72 4.45
N GLY A 159 0.81 -4.98 5.76
CA GLY A 159 0.14 -4.18 6.77
C GLY A 159 -0.77 -4.99 7.68
N ASN A 160 -1.51 -4.28 8.52
CA ASN A 160 -2.45 -4.86 9.47
C ASN A 160 -3.90 -4.66 9.01
N LEU A 161 -4.74 -5.68 9.16
CA LEU A 161 -6.20 -5.59 9.13
C LEU A 161 -6.71 -5.68 10.58
N ASN A 162 -7.41 -4.67 11.05
CA ASN A 162 -7.82 -4.60 12.45
C ASN A 162 -8.81 -5.73 12.81
N SER A 163 -8.43 -6.64 13.71
CA SER A 163 -9.33 -7.71 14.18
C SER A 163 -10.54 -7.19 14.97
N GLY A 164 -10.41 -6.04 15.63
CA GLY A 164 -11.46 -5.42 16.44
C GLY A 164 -12.54 -4.69 15.65
N LEU A 165 -12.47 -4.65 14.31
CA LEU A 165 -13.57 -4.13 13.49
C LEU A 165 -14.73 -5.12 13.49
N GLU A 166 -15.94 -4.63 13.62
CA GLU A 166 -17.17 -5.43 13.63
C GLU A 166 -18.07 -5.02 12.48
N ASN A 167 -18.80 -6.00 11.93
CA ASN A 167 -19.91 -5.73 11.05
C ASN A 167 -21.14 -5.44 11.91
N ILE A 168 -21.85 -4.36 11.59
CA ILE A 168 -23.00 -3.87 12.36
C ILE A 168 -24.26 -4.14 11.55
N GLN A 169 -25.26 -4.72 12.21
CA GLN A 169 -26.61 -4.88 11.68
C GLN A 169 -27.37 -3.56 11.79
N GLU A 170 -28.29 -3.32 10.85
CA GLU A 170 -29.16 -2.16 10.97
C GLU A 170 -30.26 -2.42 12.02
N VAL A 171 -30.49 -1.46 12.92
CA VAL A 171 -31.50 -1.57 13.99
C VAL A 171 -32.45 -0.38 13.97
N TRP A 172 -33.74 -0.66 13.87
CA TRP A 172 -34.83 0.30 13.94
C TRP A 172 -35.61 0.14 15.24
N THR A 173 -35.62 1.19 16.05
CA THR A 173 -36.30 1.19 17.35
C THR A 173 -37.49 2.13 17.35
N GLY A 174 -38.61 1.67 17.90
CA GLY A 174 -39.78 2.50 18.18
C GLY A 174 -39.43 3.64 19.15
N ALA A 175 -39.76 4.87 18.79
CA ALA A 175 -39.39 6.07 19.54
C ALA A 175 -40.02 6.13 20.95
N SER A 176 -41.16 5.46 21.14
CA SER A 176 -41.91 5.44 22.41
C SER A 176 -42.10 4.02 22.92
N ALA A 177 -41.95 3.82 24.23
CA ALA A 177 -42.24 2.56 24.90
C ALA A 177 -43.74 2.43 25.19
N PHE A 178 -44.30 1.25 24.95
CA PHE A 178 -45.63 0.88 25.40
C PHE A 178 -45.67 0.71 26.91
N LYS A 179 -46.73 1.27 27.49
CA LYS A 179 -46.95 1.28 28.93
C LYS A 179 -48.32 0.74 29.28
N THR A 180 -48.40 -0.01 30.36
CA THR A 180 -49.62 -0.68 30.81
C THR A 180 -50.55 0.25 31.59
N LYS A 181 -51.86 0.04 31.43
CA LYS A 181 -52.91 0.57 32.31
C LYS A 181 -52.80 -0.08 33.69
N ALA A 182 -53.38 0.56 34.70
CA ALA A 182 -53.53 -0.07 35.99
C ALA A 182 -54.56 -1.18 35.88
N SER A 183 -54.21 -2.37 36.35
CA SER A 183 -55.10 -3.51 36.42
C SER A 183 -54.73 -4.43 37.58
N LEU A 184 -55.76 -4.98 38.22
CA LEU A 184 -55.69 -5.94 39.30
C LEU A 184 -56.31 -7.25 38.82
N ILE A 185 -55.62 -8.35 39.06
CA ILE A 185 -56.10 -9.69 38.74
C ILE A 185 -56.29 -10.43 40.06
N GLY A 186 -57.51 -10.87 40.33
CA GLY A 186 -57.85 -11.64 41.51
C GLY A 186 -57.33 -13.08 41.40
N SER A 187 -57.28 -13.74 42.55
CA SER A 187 -57.06 -15.19 42.67
C SER A 187 -58.31 -15.99 42.25
N ASP A 188 -58.18 -17.32 42.16
CA ASP A 188 -59.27 -18.21 41.76
C ASP A 188 -60.48 -18.10 42.68
N VAL A 189 -61.60 -17.62 42.13
CA VAL A 189 -62.89 -17.56 42.81
C VAL A 189 -63.54 -18.95 42.82
N GLN A 190 -64.02 -19.39 43.99
CA GLN A 190 -64.75 -20.65 44.11
C GLN A 190 -66.20 -20.47 43.66
N TYR A 191 -66.61 -21.23 42.64
CA TYR A 191 -67.99 -21.26 42.16
C TYR A 191 -68.73 -22.54 42.60
N PRO A 192 -70.03 -22.45 42.93
CA PRO A 192 -70.84 -21.23 42.91
C PRO A 192 -70.52 -20.30 44.10
N LEU A 193 -70.51 -18.99 43.84
CA LEU A 193 -70.28 -17.97 44.86
C LEU A 193 -71.63 -17.52 45.44
N ASP A 194 -71.83 -17.70 46.74
CA ASP A 194 -73.04 -17.29 47.46
C ASP A 194 -72.85 -15.89 48.08
N VAL A 195 -73.65 -14.92 47.63
CA VAL A 195 -73.68 -13.54 48.13
C VAL A 195 -74.98 -13.32 48.90
N ALA A 196 -74.88 -12.92 50.16
CA ALA A 196 -76.02 -12.62 51.03
C ALA A 196 -76.09 -11.12 51.33
N ALA A 197 -77.26 -10.52 51.07
CA ALA A 197 -77.50 -9.10 51.32
C ALA A 197 -77.18 -8.74 52.77
N GLY A 198 -76.42 -7.67 52.97
CA GLY A 198 -76.07 -7.17 54.30
C GLY A 198 -75.01 -7.99 55.05
N THR A 199 -74.37 -8.98 54.42
CA THR A 199 -73.39 -9.88 55.08
C THR A 199 -72.06 -9.95 54.33
N ASN A 200 -72.07 -10.31 53.04
CA ASN A 200 -70.89 -10.44 52.20
C ASN A 200 -71.20 -9.95 50.77
N ASP A 201 -71.68 -8.73 50.65
CA ASP A 201 -72.20 -8.16 49.41
C ASP A 201 -71.52 -6.87 48.96
N GLN A 202 -70.54 -6.34 49.69
CA GLN A 202 -69.96 -5.02 49.40
C GLN A 202 -68.43 -5.01 49.35
N PHE A 203 -67.87 -4.23 48.43
CA PHE A 203 -66.44 -3.91 48.37
C PHE A 203 -66.22 -2.51 47.79
N LEU A 204 -65.10 -1.88 48.11
CA LEU A 204 -64.79 -0.51 47.69
C LEU A 204 -63.76 -0.52 46.56
N VAL A 205 -64.00 0.27 45.52
CA VAL A 205 -63.03 0.52 44.44
C VAL A 205 -62.61 1.98 44.48
N GLU A 206 -61.31 2.23 44.54
CA GLU A 206 -60.70 3.55 44.56
C GLU A 206 -59.81 3.71 43.31
N LEU A 207 -59.98 4.83 42.60
CA LEU A 207 -59.19 5.22 41.45
C LEU A 207 -58.56 6.59 41.71
N ASP A 208 -57.23 6.65 41.66
CA ASP A 208 -56.44 7.87 41.80
C ASP A 208 -55.80 8.22 40.45
N THR A 209 -56.32 9.26 39.78
CA THR A 209 -55.77 9.79 38.53
C THR A 209 -55.02 11.12 38.74
N GLY A 210 -54.75 11.48 40.00
CA GLY A 210 -54.38 12.84 40.44
C GLY A 210 -55.49 13.50 41.26
N GLU A 211 -56.73 13.03 41.08
CA GLU A 211 -57.86 13.20 41.99
C GLU A 211 -58.38 11.79 42.34
N VAL A 212 -58.69 11.57 43.61
CA VAL A 212 -59.15 10.28 44.12
C VAL A 212 -60.66 10.22 44.04
N VAL A 213 -61.17 9.30 43.23
CA VAL A 213 -62.59 8.94 43.16
C VAL A 213 -62.76 7.52 43.70
N SER A 214 -63.85 7.25 44.41
CA SER A 214 -64.08 5.94 45.01
C SER A 214 -65.57 5.68 45.22
N ASP A 215 -66.02 4.46 44.98
CA ASP A 215 -67.41 4.07 45.24
C ASP A 215 -67.50 2.65 45.80
N GLU A 216 -68.48 2.43 46.69
CA GLU A 216 -68.73 1.13 47.33
C GLU A 216 -69.74 0.35 46.48
N LEU A 217 -69.24 -0.68 45.81
CA LEU A 217 -70.04 -1.53 44.94
C LEU A 217 -70.75 -2.59 45.78
N THR A 218 -72.07 -2.73 45.57
CA THR A 218 -72.91 -3.70 46.29
C THR A 218 -73.44 -4.76 45.32
N LEU A 219 -72.97 -6.00 45.44
CA LEU A 219 -73.42 -7.13 44.64
C LEU A 219 -74.85 -7.53 45.03
N THR A 220 -75.68 -7.85 44.03
CA THR A 220 -77.03 -8.35 44.29
C THR A 220 -77.00 -9.70 45.02
N GLU A 221 -77.88 -9.91 46.01
CA GLU A 221 -78.05 -11.19 46.70
C GLU A 221 -78.36 -12.33 45.71
N GLY A 222 -77.63 -13.43 45.82
CA GLY A 222 -77.83 -14.59 44.95
C GLY A 222 -76.62 -15.51 44.87
N GLN A 223 -76.75 -16.51 44.00
CA GLN A 223 -75.73 -17.51 43.74
C GLN A 223 -75.16 -17.31 42.33
N TYR A 224 -73.89 -16.88 42.25
CA TYR A 224 -73.20 -16.68 40.98
C TYR A 224 -72.57 -18.00 40.53
N ALA A 225 -73.01 -18.51 39.38
CA ALA A 225 -72.63 -19.84 38.91
C ALA A 225 -71.23 -19.90 38.26
N ASN A 226 -70.74 -18.76 37.75
CA ASN A 226 -69.46 -18.64 37.07
C ASN A 226 -68.96 -17.19 37.05
N ILE A 227 -67.72 -17.01 36.61
CA ILE A 227 -67.07 -15.70 36.52
C ILE A 227 -67.80 -14.72 35.61
N ASP A 228 -68.41 -15.16 34.51
CA ASP A 228 -69.11 -14.26 33.58
C ASP A 228 -70.32 -13.61 34.25
N THR A 229 -71.07 -14.38 35.05
CA THR A 229 -72.21 -13.84 35.81
C THR A 229 -71.78 -12.84 36.88
N LEU A 230 -70.62 -13.06 37.51
CA LEU A 230 -70.05 -12.13 38.49
C LEU A 230 -69.52 -10.85 37.83
N VAL A 231 -68.76 -10.98 36.74
CA VAL A 231 -68.23 -9.85 35.97
C VAL A 231 -69.37 -8.96 35.43
N ALA A 232 -70.44 -9.56 34.93
CA ALA A 232 -71.62 -8.83 34.46
C ALA A 232 -72.30 -8.03 35.58
N GLU A 233 -72.41 -8.60 36.78
CA GLU A 233 -72.95 -7.89 37.95
C GLU A 233 -72.03 -6.74 38.37
N ILE A 234 -70.72 -6.99 38.51
CA ILE A 234 -69.76 -5.95 38.89
C ILE A 234 -69.79 -4.79 37.89
N ASN A 235 -69.84 -5.07 36.58
CA ASN A 235 -69.97 -4.03 35.56
C ASN A 235 -71.31 -3.30 35.62
N THR A 236 -72.39 -3.96 36.04
CA THR A 236 -73.69 -3.31 36.28
C THR A 236 -73.59 -2.30 37.42
N GLN A 237 -72.91 -2.67 38.52
CA GLN A 237 -72.65 -1.77 39.65
C GLN A 237 -71.71 -0.61 39.27
N ILE A 238 -70.62 -0.88 38.56
CA ILE A 238 -69.69 0.16 38.06
C ILE A 238 -70.42 1.14 37.13
N SER A 239 -71.26 0.64 36.23
CA SER A 239 -71.99 1.49 35.28
C SER A 239 -73.02 2.40 35.96
N ALA A 240 -73.55 1.97 37.11
CA ALA A 240 -74.50 2.74 37.92
C ALA A 240 -73.82 3.78 38.83
N SER A 241 -72.50 3.64 39.06
CA SER A 241 -71.70 4.58 39.85
C SER A 241 -71.52 5.92 39.13
N GLU A 242 -71.73 7.04 39.82
CA GLU A 242 -71.42 8.37 39.27
C GLU A 242 -69.91 8.61 39.13
N ASP A 243 -69.09 7.94 39.96
CA ASP A 243 -67.65 8.17 40.10
C ASP A 243 -66.80 7.17 39.31
N LEU A 244 -67.28 5.94 39.08
CA LEU A 244 -66.50 4.87 38.42
C LEU A 244 -66.96 4.53 37.00
N SER A 245 -68.15 4.98 36.59
CA SER A 245 -68.74 4.63 35.29
C SER A 245 -67.86 5.11 34.14
N GLY A 246 -67.50 4.17 33.26
CA GLY A 246 -66.59 4.40 32.13
C GLY A 246 -65.11 4.53 32.49
N LEU A 247 -64.75 4.58 33.78
CA LEU A 247 -63.35 4.69 34.24
C LEU A 247 -62.75 3.34 34.62
N VAL A 248 -63.53 2.43 35.19
CA VAL A 248 -63.11 1.08 35.57
C VAL A 248 -63.99 0.06 34.86
N GLU A 249 -63.45 -1.12 34.59
CA GLU A 249 -64.18 -2.25 34.01
C GLU A 249 -63.71 -3.55 34.67
N ALA A 250 -64.66 -4.46 34.91
CA ALA A 250 -64.40 -5.84 35.23
C ALA A 250 -64.39 -6.70 33.96
N VAL A 251 -63.40 -7.58 33.84
CA VAL A 251 -63.24 -8.49 32.70
C VAL A 251 -62.94 -9.89 33.22
N ASN A 252 -63.50 -10.89 32.54
CA ASN A 252 -63.08 -12.27 32.72
C ASN A 252 -61.77 -12.51 31.97
N LEU A 253 -60.66 -12.65 32.69
CA LEU A 253 -59.36 -13.03 32.14
C LEU A 253 -59.13 -14.52 32.39
N ASN A 254 -59.50 -15.36 31.42
CA ASN A 254 -59.25 -16.82 31.46
C ASN A 254 -59.75 -17.52 32.75
N GLY A 255 -60.88 -17.07 33.30
CA GLY A 255 -61.46 -17.62 34.54
C GLY A 255 -61.19 -16.78 35.79
N LEU A 256 -60.28 -15.79 35.71
CA LEU A 256 -59.96 -14.88 36.80
C LEU A 256 -60.71 -13.55 36.67
N LEU A 257 -61.11 -12.98 37.80
CA LEU A 257 -61.67 -11.64 37.85
C LEU A 257 -60.55 -10.61 37.69
N LYS A 258 -60.60 -9.83 36.61
CA LYS A 258 -59.69 -8.72 36.38
C LYS A 258 -60.44 -7.40 36.48
N LEU A 259 -59.96 -6.50 37.31
CA LEU A 259 -60.38 -5.10 37.30
C LEU A 259 -59.31 -4.29 36.55
N LYS A 260 -59.73 -3.47 35.60
CA LYS A 260 -58.81 -2.62 34.84
C LYS A 260 -59.39 -1.22 34.69
N VAL A 261 -58.50 -0.26 34.52
CA VAL A 261 -58.87 1.13 34.24
C VAL A 261 -59.03 1.31 32.73
N ASN A 262 -60.11 1.95 32.27
CA ASN A 262 -60.37 2.20 30.85
C ASN A 262 -59.73 3.50 30.32
N GLY A 263 -59.11 4.29 31.20
CA GLY A 263 -58.38 5.51 30.87
C GLY A 263 -57.29 5.84 31.88
N GLY A 264 -56.95 7.13 32.00
CA GLY A 264 -55.92 7.63 32.92
C GLY A 264 -54.53 7.74 32.28
N GLY A 265 -53.70 8.59 32.87
CA GLY A 265 -52.30 8.77 32.46
C GLY A 265 -51.36 7.79 33.15
N ASN A 266 -50.04 8.00 33.00
CA ASN A 266 -49.06 7.34 33.85
C ASN A 266 -49.33 7.65 35.33
N ASN A 267 -49.01 6.69 36.20
CA ASN A 267 -49.19 6.77 37.66
C ASN A 267 -50.66 6.82 38.12
N THR A 268 -51.59 6.38 37.28
CA THR A 268 -52.98 6.13 37.70
C THR A 268 -52.98 4.91 38.62
N ARG A 269 -53.53 5.02 39.82
CA ARG A 269 -53.56 3.92 40.80
C ARG A 269 -54.98 3.40 40.98
N LEU A 270 -55.17 2.12 40.71
CA LEU A 270 -56.40 1.37 41.00
C LEU A 270 -56.19 0.60 42.31
N THR A 271 -57.09 0.77 43.26
CA THR A 271 -57.04 0.08 44.55
C THR A 271 -58.39 -0.53 44.88
N VAL A 272 -58.40 -1.76 45.37
CA VAL A 272 -59.60 -2.38 45.94
C VAL A 272 -59.45 -2.51 47.45
N ARG A 273 -60.54 -2.28 48.19
CA ARG A 273 -60.58 -2.28 49.65
C ARG A 273 -61.82 -2.97 50.17
N SER A 274 -61.75 -3.47 51.41
CA SER A 274 -62.89 -4.09 52.09
C SER A 274 -64.04 -3.08 52.21
N GLY A 275 -65.25 -3.52 51.84
CA GLY A 275 -66.48 -2.75 52.02
C GLY A 275 -67.08 -2.91 53.42
N THR A 276 -68.24 -2.28 53.65
CA THR A 276 -69.01 -2.37 54.90
C THR A 276 -69.45 -3.81 55.20
N ASN A 277 -69.85 -4.56 54.17
CA ASN A 277 -70.20 -5.99 54.21
C ASN A 277 -69.26 -6.77 53.28
N ASP A 278 -68.01 -6.92 53.70
CA ASP A 278 -66.89 -7.33 52.85
C ASP A 278 -67.12 -8.63 52.05
N VAL A 279 -67.04 -8.53 50.72
CA VAL A 279 -67.01 -9.66 49.77
C VAL A 279 -65.65 -9.82 49.08
N LEU A 280 -64.69 -8.93 49.37
CA LEU A 280 -63.46 -8.77 48.58
C LEU A 280 -62.60 -10.04 48.51
N GLY A 281 -62.48 -10.75 49.65
CA GLY A 281 -61.77 -12.03 49.71
C GLY A 281 -62.45 -13.14 48.91
N ASP A 282 -63.79 -13.15 48.89
CA ASP A 282 -64.58 -14.16 48.18
C ASP A 282 -64.49 -13.97 46.66
N ILE A 283 -64.31 -12.73 46.19
CA ILE A 283 -64.06 -12.40 44.77
C ILE A 283 -62.56 -12.41 44.38
N GLY A 284 -61.69 -12.91 45.28
CA GLY A 284 -60.31 -13.24 44.96
C GLY A 284 -59.28 -12.13 45.19
N PHE A 285 -59.64 -11.01 45.82
CA PHE A 285 -58.73 -9.90 46.12
C PHE A 285 -58.42 -9.79 47.63
N GLN A 286 -57.34 -9.09 47.98
CA GLN A 286 -57.01 -8.73 49.36
C GLN A 286 -57.26 -7.25 49.62
N ASP A 287 -57.50 -6.91 50.89
CA ASP A 287 -57.70 -5.51 51.29
C ASP A 287 -56.45 -4.67 50.98
N ASN A 288 -56.65 -3.57 50.25
CA ASN A 288 -55.62 -2.67 49.73
C ASN A 288 -54.76 -3.24 48.59
N ASP A 289 -55.23 -4.25 47.87
CA ASP A 289 -54.63 -4.63 46.59
C ASP A 289 -54.62 -3.42 45.65
N THR A 290 -53.42 -3.07 45.16
CA THR A 290 -53.21 -1.85 44.39
C THR A 290 -52.34 -2.10 43.15
N SER A 291 -52.71 -1.45 42.05
CA SER A 291 -51.97 -1.50 40.79
C SER A 291 -51.77 -0.09 40.26
N THR A 292 -50.57 0.20 39.75
CA THR A 292 -50.24 1.52 39.21
C THR A 292 -49.93 1.41 37.73
N SER A 293 -50.53 2.27 36.92
CA SER A 293 -50.26 2.35 35.49
C SER A 293 -48.85 2.88 35.19
N GLY A 294 -48.34 2.59 34.00
CA GLY A 294 -47.04 3.07 33.53
C GLY A 294 -45.91 2.03 33.57
N GLY A 295 -46.23 0.77 33.90
CA GLY A 295 -45.31 -0.36 33.80
C GLY A 295 -44.91 -0.62 32.34
N ILE A 296 -43.73 -1.21 32.14
CA ILE A 296 -43.23 -1.56 30.80
C ILE A 296 -44.02 -2.75 30.27
N ALA A 297 -44.55 -2.62 29.06
CA ALA A 297 -45.27 -3.71 28.40
C ALA A 297 -44.32 -4.82 27.91
N THR A 298 -44.83 -6.03 27.88
CA THR A 298 -44.16 -7.24 27.36
C THR A 298 -44.93 -7.79 26.15
N ALA A 299 -44.38 -8.83 25.50
CA ALA A 299 -45.07 -9.50 24.39
C ALA A 299 -46.44 -10.06 24.80
N GLU A 300 -46.61 -10.49 26.06
CA GLU A 300 -47.88 -11.05 26.57
C GLU A 300 -48.93 -9.98 26.89
N THR A 301 -48.55 -8.69 26.90
CA THR A 301 -49.47 -7.61 27.26
C THR A 301 -50.54 -7.43 26.17
N GLU A 302 -51.82 -7.42 26.55
CA GLU A 302 -52.91 -7.12 25.62
C GLU A 302 -52.84 -5.67 25.14
N ILE A 303 -53.11 -5.43 23.85
CA ILE A 303 -53.05 -4.08 23.26
C ILE A 303 -54.02 -3.13 23.97
N ASN A 304 -55.20 -3.61 24.35
CA ASN A 304 -56.21 -2.80 25.03
C ASN A 304 -55.92 -2.58 26.52
N ASP A 305 -54.94 -3.29 27.09
CA ASP A 305 -54.39 -2.99 28.42
C ASP A 305 -53.28 -1.93 28.36
N LEU A 306 -52.90 -1.45 27.18
CA LEU A 306 -51.94 -0.34 27.06
C LEU A 306 -52.64 1.00 27.26
N LEU A 307 -51.90 1.97 27.83
CA LEU A 307 -52.38 3.34 28.01
C LEU A 307 -52.86 4.00 26.71
N SER A 308 -52.39 3.49 25.56
CA SER A 308 -52.68 4.01 24.23
C SER A 308 -53.62 3.15 23.39
N GLY A 309 -54.17 2.05 23.93
CA GLY A 309 -54.96 1.07 23.15
C GLY A 309 -56.45 1.06 23.48
N SER A 310 -57.27 1.10 22.43
CA SER A 310 -58.73 0.95 22.44
C SER A 310 -59.25 0.29 21.15
N LEU A 311 -58.55 -0.73 20.66
CA LEU A 311 -58.90 -1.44 19.43
C LEU A 311 -60.19 -2.27 19.59
N LEU A 312 -61.00 -2.30 18.54
CA LEU A 312 -62.17 -3.16 18.41
C LEU A 312 -61.86 -4.34 17.49
N VAL A 313 -62.60 -5.43 17.64
CA VAL A 313 -62.47 -6.61 16.78
C VAL A 313 -62.57 -6.18 15.32
N ASP A 314 -61.65 -6.69 14.49
CA ASP A 314 -61.46 -6.37 13.07
C ASP A 314 -60.74 -5.05 12.76
N ASP A 315 -60.36 -4.25 13.75
CA ASP A 315 -59.42 -3.14 13.53
C ASP A 315 -58.06 -3.69 13.03
N THR A 316 -57.39 -2.94 12.16
CA THR A 316 -56.18 -3.39 11.46
C THR A 316 -54.99 -2.47 11.70
N ILE A 317 -53.80 -3.06 11.81
CA ILE A 317 -52.51 -2.36 11.80
C ILE A 317 -51.77 -2.83 10.56
N VAL A 318 -51.42 -1.89 9.69
CA VAL A 318 -50.65 -2.15 8.48
C VAL A 318 -49.16 -1.97 8.80
N VAL A 319 -48.39 -3.02 8.58
CA VAL A 319 -46.93 -3.02 8.62
C VAL A 319 -46.43 -2.69 7.22
N ASN A 320 -45.64 -1.64 7.08
CA ASN A 320 -45.01 -1.27 5.82
C ASN A 320 -43.52 -1.08 6.03
N GLY A 321 -42.73 -1.36 5.00
CA GLY A 321 -41.30 -1.18 5.09
C GLY A 321 -40.56 -1.52 3.81
N LYS A 322 -39.25 -1.57 3.95
CA LYS A 322 -38.33 -2.11 2.96
C LYS A 322 -37.41 -3.11 3.65
N THR A 323 -36.97 -4.12 2.91
CA THR A 323 -35.87 -5.03 3.30
C THR A 323 -34.51 -4.42 2.94
N ALA A 324 -33.42 -5.10 3.32
CA ALA A 324 -32.05 -4.60 3.16
C ALA A 324 -31.69 -4.24 1.70
N ASP A 325 -32.24 -4.98 0.74
CA ASP A 325 -32.07 -4.77 -0.71
C ASP A 325 -32.98 -3.67 -1.30
N GLY A 326 -33.79 -3.02 -0.46
CA GLY A 326 -34.73 -1.97 -0.85
C GLY A 326 -36.09 -2.49 -1.35
N THR A 327 -36.33 -3.81 -1.33
CA THR A 327 -37.62 -4.40 -1.72
C THR A 327 -38.72 -3.98 -0.74
N VAL A 328 -39.82 -3.44 -1.26
CA VAL A 328 -40.94 -2.99 -0.43
C VAL A 328 -41.73 -4.19 0.10
N VAL A 329 -41.95 -4.21 1.41
CA VAL A 329 -42.76 -5.22 2.10
C VAL A 329 -43.95 -4.59 2.79
N SER A 330 -45.07 -5.32 2.81
CA SER A 330 -46.30 -4.87 3.46
C SER A 330 -47.09 -6.06 3.98
N GLY A 331 -47.63 -5.92 5.18
CA GLY A 331 -48.47 -6.91 5.85
C GLY A 331 -49.54 -6.24 6.70
N THR A 332 -50.52 -7.01 7.13
CA THR A 332 -51.63 -6.49 7.94
C THR A 332 -51.85 -7.41 9.13
N PHE A 333 -51.86 -6.81 10.32
CA PHE A 333 -52.36 -7.43 11.55
C PHE A 333 -53.82 -7.03 11.74
N ARG A 334 -54.70 -7.99 12.00
CA ARG A 334 -56.12 -7.79 12.30
C ARG A 334 -56.41 -8.18 13.75
N TYR A 335 -56.82 -7.20 14.54
CA TYR A 335 -57.10 -7.37 15.96
C TYR A 335 -58.32 -8.25 16.21
N GLY A 336 -58.19 -9.18 17.16
CA GLY A 336 -59.29 -9.96 17.70
C GLY A 336 -58.88 -11.40 18.05
N PRO A 337 -59.51 -12.03 19.06
CA PRO A 337 -59.15 -13.37 19.53
C PRO A 337 -59.41 -14.50 18.51
N GLY A 338 -60.18 -14.23 17.45
CA GLY A 338 -60.39 -15.14 16.32
C GLY A 338 -59.74 -14.69 15.02
N ASN A 339 -58.96 -13.61 15.06
CA ASN A 339 -58.19 -13.05 13.94
C ASN A 339 -56.70 -13.34 14.17
N ASP A 340 -55.83 -12.33 14.09
CA ASP A 340 -54.39 -12.50 14.21
C ASP A 340 -53.89 -12.40 15.66
N GLY A 341 -54.75 -12.00 16.60
CA GLY A 341 -54.43 -11.97 18.03
C GLY A 341 -54.87 -10.68 18.74
N THR A 342 -54.47 -10.53 20.01
CA THR A 342 -54.86 -9.41 20.89
C THR A 342 -53.70 -8.78 21.65
N THR A 343 -52.49 -9.33 21.55
CA THR A 343 -51.32 -8.93 22.33
C THR A 343 -50.27 -8.20 21.49
N ILE A 344 -49.29 -7.56 22.16
CA ILE A 344 -48.13 -7.00 21.45
C ILE A 344 -47.33 -8.11 20.74
N GLY A 345 -47.23 -9.29 21.33
CA GLY A 345 -46.56 -10.45 20.74
C GLY A 345 -47.16 -10.87 19.41
N ASP A 346 -48.47 -10.74 19.26
CA ASP A 346 -49.15 -11.02 17.98
C ASP A 346 -48.82 -9.97 16.92
N VAL A 347 -48.70 -8.69 17.30
CA VAL A 347 -48.22 -7.63 16.40
C VAL A 347 -46.76 -7.86 16.00
N LEU A 348 -45.90 -8.27 16.93
CA LEU A 348 -44.52 -8.65 16.62
C LEU A 348 -44.46 -9.83 15.65
N THR A 349 -45.35 -10.81 15.81
CA THR A 349 -45.47 -11.94 14.87
C THR A 349 -45.85 -11.46 13.48
N ALA A 350 -46.83 -10.58 13.35
CA ALA A 350 -47.20 -10.00 12.06
C ALA A 350 -46.07 -9.17 11.42
N ILE A 351 -45.27 -8.46 12.22
CA ILE A 351 -44.07 -7.76 11.72
C ILE A 351 -43.04 -8.80 11.24
N ASN A 352 -42.72 -9.81 12.04
CA ASN A 352 -41.78 -10.87 11.67
C ASN A 352 -42.20 -11.63 10.41
N ASP A 353 -43.49 -11.90 10.24
CA ASP A 353 -44.02 -12.54 9.03
C ASP A 353 -43.88 -11.62 7.81
N THR A 354 -44.07 -10.30 7.98
CA THR A 354 -43.89 -9.30 6.91
C THR A 354 -42.41 -9.19 6.48
N PHE A 355 -41.49 -9.31 7.43
CA PHE A 355 -40.04 -9.26 7.20
C PHE A 355 -39.39 -10.65 7.19
N SER A 356 -40.16 -11.71 6.88
CA SER A 356 -39.70 -13.09 6.99
C SER A 356 -38.41 -13.34 6.19
N GLY A 357 -37.31 -13.61 6.90
CA GLY A 357 -36.00 -13.87 6.30
C GLY A 357 -35.20 -12.62 5.94
N SER A 358 -35.64 -11.44 6.39
CA SER A 358 -34.96 -10.15 6.17
C SER A 358 -34.83 -9.30 7.45
N GLY A 359 -35.47 -9.69 8.55
CA GLY A 359 -35.33 -9.01 9.83
C GLY A 359 -36.08 -9.72 10.95
N ALA A 360 -35.74 -9.38 12.19
CA ALA A 360 -36.35 -9.91 13.40
C ALA A 360 -36.83 -8.77 14.29
N ALA A 361 -38.13 -8.77 14.60
CA ALA A 361 -38.79 -7.84 15.49
C ALA A 361 -39.01 -8.45 16.87
N GLU A 362 -38.61 -7.72 17.91
CA GLU A 362 -38.81 -8.06 19.31
C GLU A 362 -39.26 -6.84 20.13
N ILE A 363 -39.61 -7.06 21.40
CA ILE A 363 -39.90 -6.00 22.35
C ILE A 363 -38.81 -5.90 23.41
N VAL A 364 -38.14 -4.75 23.46
CA VAL A 364 -37.07 -4.45 24.43
C VAL A 364 -37.45 -3.17 25.17
N ASP A 365 -37.52 -3.24 26.50
CA ASP A 365 -37.94 -2.12 27.36
C ASP A 365 -39.25 -1.43 26.92
N GLY A 366 -40.21 -2.23 26.43
CA GLY A 366 -41.52 -1.78 25.98
C GLY A 366 -41.54 -1.18 24.57
N LYS A 367 -40.40 -1.13 23.88
CA LYS A 367 -40.29 -0.63 22.51
C LYS A 367 -40.19 -1.79 21.53
N ILE A 368 -40.82 -1.65 20.37
CA ILE A 368 -40.58 -2.57 19.25
C ILE A 368 -39.20 -2.24 18.67
N VAL A 369 -38.35 -3.25 18.57
CA VAL A 369 -37.03 -3.19 17.93
C VAL A 369 -37.05 -4.15 16.76
N LEU A 370 -36.74 -3.66 15.56
CA LEU A 370 -36.54 -4.46 14.36
C LEU A 370 -35.04 -4.45 14.04
N THR A 371 -34.42 -5.62 14.03
CA THR A 371 -33.02 -5.81 13.66
C THR A 371 -32.95 -6.50 12.31
N ASP A 372 -32.17 -5.94 11.40
CA ASP A 372 -31.87 -6.54 10.10
C ASP A 372 -31.11 -7.87 10.31
N ASN A 373 -31.39 -8.87 9.50
CA ASN A 373 -30.70 -10.15 9.60
C ASN A 373 -29.33 -10.14 8.93
N GLU A 374 -29.08 -9.19 8.02
CA GLU A 374 -27.80 -9.01 7.36
C GLU A 374 -26.98 -7.89 8.01
N THR A 375 -25.66 -8.04 7.98
CA THR A 375 -24.76 -6.95 8.35
C THR A 375 -24.40 -6.11 7.14
N GLY A 376 -24.18 -4.81 7.35
CA GLY A 376 -23.79 -3.90 6.27
C GLY A 376 -24.79 -2.81 5.97
N GLU A 377 -24.48 -2.00 4.95
CA GLU A 377 -25.40 -0.96 4.48
C GLU A 377 -26.74 -1.58 4.09
N SER A 378 -27.83 -1.02 4.60
CA SER A 378 -29.18 -1.54 4.45
C SER A 378 -30.14 -0.42 4.06
N GLU A 379 -31.11 -0.73 3.19
CA GLU A 379 -32.26 0.15 2.92
C GLU A 379 -33.46 -0.17 3.82
N THR A 380 -33.27 -0.99 4.86
CA THR A 380 -34.35 -1.44 5.73
C THR A 380 -35.10 -0.26 6.31
N THR A 381 -36.43 -0.32 6.25
CA THR A 381 -37.30 0.67 6.90
C THR A 381 -38.51 -0.04 7.45
N VAL A 382 -39.09 0.50 8.51
CA VAL A 382 -40.33 -0.01 9.09
C VAL A 382 -41.23 1.12 9.54
N SER A 383 -42.53 0.96 9.29
CA SER A 383 -43.58 1.87 9.70
C SER A 383 -44.84 1.07 10.01
N LEU A 384 -45.53 1.47 11.07
CA LEU A 384 -46.81 0.92 11.45
C LEU A 384 -47.87 2.01 11.28
N ILE A 385 -48.98 1.68 10.62
CA ILE A 385 -50.06 2.63 10.36
C ILE A 385 -51.39 1.97 10.70
N MET A 386 -52.30 2.72 11.32
CA MET A 386 -53.68 2.27 11.55
C MET A 386 -54.43 2.16 10.21
N GLY A 387 -55.19 1.08 10.02
CA GLY A 387 -56.03 0.90 8.85
C GLY A 387 -57.15 1.94 8.74
N GLU A 388 -57.58 2.24 7.51
CA GLU A 388 -58.52 3.33 7.22
C GLU A 388 -59.95 3.09 7.73
N SER A 389 -60.31 1.83 8.03
CA SER A 389 -61.66 1.43 8.48
C SER A 389 -61.74 1.14 9.98
N ASN A 390 -60.71 1.50 10.73
CA ASN A 390 -60.67 1.22 12.17
C ASN A 390 -61.67 2.10 12.93
N GLN A 391 -62.28 1.52 13.94
CA GLN A 391 -63.21 2.20 14.84
C GLN A 391 -62.56 2.52 16.19
N GLY A 392 -61.59 1.70 16.61
CA GLY A 392 -60.75 1.95 17.77
C GLY A 392 -59.49 2.75 17.45
N GLU A 393 -58.79 3.17 18.49
CA GLU A 393 -57.54 3.93 18.38
C GLU A 393 -56.37 3.17 19.02
N PHE A 394 -55.19 3.27 18.40
CA PHE A 394 -53.95 2.81 18.98
C PHE A 394 -52.81 3.73 18.55
N ASN A 395 -52.11 4.32 19.53
CA ASN A 395 -50.98 5.18 19.22
C ASN A 395 -49.76 4.33 18.88
N LEU A 396 -49.44 4.25 17.59
CA LEU A 396 -48.30 3.51 17.06
C LEU A 396 -47.00 4.32 17.20
N PRO A 397 -45.87 3.69 17.55
CA PRO A 397 -44.60 4.38 17.61
C PRO A 397 -44.10 4.71 16.21
N ASN A 398 -43.48 5.89 16.06
CA ASN A 398 -42.60 6.14 14.92
C ASN A 398 -41.29 5.38 15.14
N PHE A 399 -40.67 4.89 14.07
CA PHE A 399 -39.39 4.20 14.15
C PHE A 399 -38.23 5.14 13.81
N VAL A 400 -37.12 4.95 14.51
CA VAL A 400 -35.87 5.66 14.29
C VAL A 400 -34.77 4.63 14.11
N ASN A 401 -33.92 4.83 13.10
CA ASN A 401 -32.71 4.05 12.93
C ASN A 401 -31.75 4.40 14.08
N THR A 402 -31.56 3.44 14.99
CA THR A 402 -30.70 3.58 16.18
C THR A 402 -29.29 3.05 15.95
N GLU A 403 -29.12 2.09 15.04
CA GLU A 403 -27.83 1.58 14.60
C GLU A 403 -27.85 1.46 13.09
N VAL A 404 -26.99 2.25 12.42
CA VAL A 404 -26.87 2.20 10.96
C VAL A 404 -26.01 1.00 10.60
N GLY A 405 -26.54 0.13 9.74
CA GLY A 405 -25.83 -1.05 9.30
C GLY A 405 -24.55 -0.68 8.54
N SER A 406 -23.44 -1.36 8.83
CA SER A 406 -22.16 -1.11 8.18
C SER A 406 -21.27 -2.34 8.17
N LYS A 407 -20.42 -2.45 7.13
CA LYS A 407 -19.41 -3.52 7.05
C LYS A 407 -18.05 -2.95 7.45
N ALA A 408 -17.27 -3.77 8.15
CA ALA A 408 -15.87 -3.49 8.44
C ALA A 408 -15.06 -3.51 7.14
N LEU A 409 -14.79 -2.32 6.60
CA LEU A 409 -14.10 -2.12 5.33
C LEU A 409 -12.72 -1.49 5.54
N VAL A 410 -11.70 -2.09 4.94
CA VAL A 410 -10.35 -1.52 4.80
C VAL A 410 -10.04 -1.44 3.31
N SER A 411 -9.58 -0.28 2.83
CA SER A 411 -9.24 -0.12 1.41
C SER A 411 -7.89 0.58 1.21
N SER A 412 -7.26 0.31 0.08
CA SER A 412 -6.07 1.05 -0.39
C SER A 412 -5.97 1.01 -1.89
N SER A 413 -5.25 1.98 -2.45
CA SER A 413 -5.05 2.10 -3.89
C SER A 413 -3.59 1.93 -4.25
N PHE A 414 -3.35 1.31 -5.40
CA PHE A 414 -2.02 1.10 -5.97
C PHE A 414 -2.06 1.20 -7.49
N VAL A 415 -0.88 1.33 -8.10
CA VAL A 415 -0.74 1.55 -9.54
C VAL A 415 -0.05 0.35 -10.16
N VAL A 416 -0.56 -0.09 -11.31
CA VAL A 416 0.05 -1.13 -12.13
C VAL A 416 0.24 -0.62 -13.56
N TYR A 417 1.14 -1.27 -14.29
CA TYR A 417 1.51 -0.87 -15.65
C TYR A 417 1.15 -1.96 -16.66
N ASP A 418 0.67 -1.55 -17.83
CA ASP A 418 0.43 -2.46 -18.95
C ASP A 418 1.67 -2.67 -19.83
N SER A 419 1.56 -3.53 -20.85
CA SER A 419 2.64 -3.82 -21.80
C SER A 419 3.07 -2.62 -22.64
N LEU A 420 2.26 -1.56 -22.73
CA LEU A 420 2.57 -0.31 -23.43
C LEU A 420 3.12 0.76 -22.49
N GLY A 421 3.11 0.52 -21.17
CA GLY A 421 3.59 1.43 -20.13
C GLY A 421 2.55 2.41 -19.61
N SER A 422 1.27 2.25 -19.95
CA SER A 422 0.21 3.07 -19.36
C SER A 422 -0.05 2.63 -17.93
N SER A 423 -0.30 3.61 -17.04
CA SER A 423 -0.59 3.37 -15.63
C SER A 423 -2.08 3.16 -15.39
N HIS A 424 -2.41 2.14 -14.63
CA HIS A 424 -3.77 1.80 -14.21
C HIS A 424 -3.83 1.87 -12.68
N ASN A 425 -4.68 2.76 -12.15
CA ASN A 425 -4.94 2.82 -10.72
C ASN A 425 -5.94 1.73 -10.35
N MET A 426 -5.69 1.04 -9.26
CA MET A 426 -6.56 0.00 -8.74
C MET A 426 -6.78 0.23 -7.26
N THR A 427 -7.97 -0.10 -6.78
CA THR A 427 -8.30 -0.07 -5.36
C THR A 427 -8.61 -1.49 -4.93
N ILE A 428 -7.97 -1.95 -3.86
CA ILE A 428 -8.31 -3.19 -3.19
C ILE A 428 -9.11 -2.86 -1.93
N GLU A 429 -10.20 -3.58 -1.73
CA GLU A 429 -11.15 -3.44 -0.63
C GLU A 429 -11.23 -4.77 0.11
N PHE A 430 -11.03 -4.75 1.43
CA PHE A 430 -11.16 -5.88 2.35
C PHE A 430 -12.39 -5.66 3.22
N VAL A 431 -13.32 -6.61 3.17
CA VAL A 431 -14.55 -6.62 3.95
C VAL A 431 -14.48 -7.79 4.91
N LYS A 432 -14.58 -7.52 6.22
CA LYS A 432 -14.58 -8.60 7.22
C LYS A 432 -15.80 -9.49 7.02
N THR A 433 -15.63 -10.79 7.12
CA THR A 433 -16.74 -11.75 7.02
C THR A 433 -17.38 -11.98 8.40
N GLU A 434 -18.37 -12.88 8.48
CA GLU A 434 -18.92 -13.35 9.77
C GLU A 434 -17.87 -14.12 10.58
N ASP A 435 -16.92 -14.78 9.90
CA ASP A 435 -15.81 -15.48 10.53
C ASP A 435 -14.72 -14.48 10.95
N ALA A 436 -14.39 -14.47 12.25
CA ALA A 436 -13.55 -13.43 12.86
C ALA A 436 -12.15 -13.29 12.22
N ASN A 437 -11.61 -14.38 11.67
CA ASN A 437 -10.26 -14.44 11.09
C ASN A 437 -10.26 -14.44 9.55
N GLU A 438 -11.37 -14.02 8.94
CA GLU A 438 -11.57 -14.13 7.51
C GLU A 438 -12.10 -12.82 6.92
N TRP A 439 -11.50 -12.44 5.79
CA TRP A 439 -11.81 -11.21 5.07
C TRP A 439 -12.02 -11.52 3.60
N ASP A 440 -13.11 -11.03 3.03
CA ASP A 440 -13.30 -11.01 1.59
C ASP A 440 -12.54 -9.82 1.02
N TRP A 441 -11.83 -10.02 -0.07
CA TRP A 441 -11.17 -8.96 -0.80
C TRP A 441 -11.72 -8.84 -2.21
N LYS A 442 -11.79 -7.62 -2.72
CA LYS A 442 -12.16 -7.35 -4.10
C LYS A 442 -11.35 -6.18 -4.64
N ILE A 443 -11.12 -6.19 -5.94
CA ILE A 443 -10.45 -5.09 -6.64
C ILE A 443 -11.49 -4.32 -7.44
N SER A 444 -11.40 -3.00 -7.33
CA SER A 444 -12.25 -2.02 -8.00
C SER A 444 -11.37 -0.91 -8.58
N GLY A 445 -12.00 0.13 -9.15
CA GLY A 445 -11.29 1.34 -9.57
C GLY A 445 -10.74 1.31 -11.00
N PHE A 446 -11.26 0.45 -11.87
CA PHE A 446 -10.86 0.39 -13.27
C PHE A 446 -11.50 1.54 -14.04
N GLY A 447 -10.70 2.53 -14.47
CA GLY A 447 -11.18 3.64 -15.29
C GLY A 447 -11.76 3.15 -16.63
N SER A 448 -10.91 2.98 -17.64
CA SER A 448 -11.27 2.35 -18.92
C SER A 448 -11.02 0.84 -18.94
N SER A 449 -10.30 0.32 -17.95
CA SER A 449 -9.91 -1.09 -17.83
C SER A 449 -11.06 -1.92 -17.27
N SER A 450 -10.97 -3.25 -17.37
CA SER A 450 -11.95 -4.16 -16.77
C SER A 450 -11.31 -5.45 -16.27
N ILE A 451 -11.86 -6.03 -15.21
CA ILE A 451 -11.43 -7.35 -14.73
C ILE A 451 -12.01 -8.42 -15.63
N VAL A 452 -11.16 -9.31 -16.11
CA VAL A 452 -11.56 -10.53 -16.83
C VAL A 452 -11.76 -11.69 -15.85
N SER A 453 -10.84 -11.86 -14.89
CA SER A 453 -10.89 -12.90 -13.85
C SER A 453 -10.02 -12.53 -12.64
N GLY A 454 -10.17 -13.23 -11.52
CA GLY A 454 -9.35 -13.08 -10.31
C GLY A 454 -9.54 -11.73 -9.61
N GLY A 455 -10.72 -11.12 -9.75
CA GLY A 455 -11.05 -9.79 -9.23
C GLY A 455 -11.43 -9.74 -7.75
N ALA A 456 -11.71 -10.89 -7.16
CA ALA A 456 -12.13 -11.03 -5.78
C ALA A 456 -11.66 -12.37 -5.22
N GLY A 457 -11.70 -12.47 -3.90
CA GLY A 457 -11.23 -13.64 -3.20
C GLY A 457 -11.34 -13.49 -1.69
N LYS A 458 -10.62 -14.37 -0.99
CA LYS A 458 -10.68 -14.47 0.47
C LYS A 458 -9.29 -14.50 1.07
N ILE A 459 -9.14 -13.90 2.24
CA ILE A 459 -7.95 -13.98 3.07
C ILE A 459 -8.32 -14.63 4.40
N VAL A 460 -7.51 -15.62 4.81
CA VAL A 460 -7.68 -16.32 6.07
C VAL A 460 -6.44 -16.14 6.94
N PHE A 461 -6.65 -15.80 8.20
CA PHE A 461 -5.62 -15.66 9.22
C PHE A 461 -5.70 -16.79 10.25
N ASP A 462 -4.54 -17.15 10.84
CA ASP A 462 -4.50 -18.06 11.97
C ASP A 462 -4.95 -17.36 13.28
N SER A 463 -5.06 -18.11 14.37
CA SER A 463 -5.41 -17.57 15.69
C SER A 463 -4.37 -16.61 16.29
N GLU A 464 -3.19 -16.51 15.68
CA GLU A 464 -2.07 -15.69 16.12
C GLU A 464 -1.96 -14.40 15.29
N GLY A 465 -2.85 -14.20 14.30
CA GLY A 465 -2.92 -13.03 13.44
C GLY A 465 -2.00 -13.09 12.22
N ASN A 466 -1.40 -14.25 11.89
CA ASN A 466 -0.58 -14.42 10.70
C ASN A 466 -1.43 -14.89 9.51
N LEU A 467 -1.05 -14.47 8.31
CA LEU A 467 -1.69 -14.91 7.08
C LEU A 467 -1.50 -16.43 6.86
N MET A 468 -2.60 -17.15 6.65
CA MET A 468 -2.57 -18.56 6.24
C MET A 468 -2.75 -18.72 4.72
N SER A 469 -3.72 -18.02 4.13
CA SER A 469 -3.98 -18.07 2.71
C SER A 469 -4.53 -16.77 2.15
N LEU A 470 -4.24 -16.55 0.87
CA LEU A 470 -4.89 -15.57 0.01
C LEU A 470 -5.39 -16.34 -1.22
N GLU A 471 -6.70 -16.45 -1.33
CA GLU A 471 -7.39 -17.26 -2.33
C GLU A 471 -8.19 -16.35 -3.26
N TYR A 472 -8.44 -16.81 -4.49
CA TYR A 472 -9.29 -16.16 -5.48
C TYR A 472 -10.61 -16.94 -5.60
N ASP A 473 -11.74 -16.23 -5.62
CA ASP A 473 -13.08 -16.86 -5.57
C ASP A 473 -13.38 -17.74 -6.80
N ASP A 474 -12.79 -17.39 -7.94
CA ASP A 474 -12.93 -18.12 -9.20
C ASP A 474 -11.93 -19.27 -9.37
N GLY A 475 -11.13 -19.54 -8.34
CA GLY A 475 -10.12 -20.60 -8.33
C GLY A 475 -8.93 -20.32 -9.26
N THR A 476 -8.75 -19.07 -9.71
CA THR A 476 -7.56 -18.66 -10.45
C THR A 476 -6.36 -18.43 -9.52
N ASP A 477 -5.16 -18.37 -10.10
CA ASP A 477 -3.93 -18.05 -9.35
C ASP A 477 -3.46 -16.60 -9.57
N SER A 478 -4.25 -15.80 -10.30
CA SER A 478 -3.87 -14.45 -10.70
C SER A 478 -5.06 -13.61 -11.15
N LEU A 479 -5.00 -12.32 -10.85
CA LEU A 479 -5.87 -11.29 -11.37
C LEU A 479 -5.56 -11.03 -12.86
N THR A 480 -6.56 -11.16 -13.73
CA THR A 480 -6.43 -10.84 -15.17
C THR A 480 -7.24 -9.59 -15.50
N ILE A 481 -6.61 -8.61 -16.12
CA ILE A 481 -7.20 -7.31 -16.46
C ILE A 481 -7.08 -7.08 -17.97
N ASP A 482 -8.18 -6.63 -18.57
CA ASP A 482 -8.17 -6.00 -19.89
C ASP A 482 -7.95 -4.48 -19.72
N PRO A 483 -6.83 -3.92 -20.17
CA PRO A 483 -6.53 -2.50 -20.04
C PRO A 483 -7.38 -1.58 -20.94
N GLY A 484 -8.14 -2.13 -21.89
CA GLY A 484 -9.08 -1.37 -22.73
C GLY A 484 -8.42 -0.44 -23.76
N ASN A 485 -7.14 -0.64 -24.06
CA ASN A 485 -6.31 0.20 -24.95
C ASN A 485 -5.53 -0.61 -26.01
N ASP A 486 -6.06 -1.76 -26.43
CA ASP A 486 -5.44 -2.72 -27.36
C ASP A 486 -4.09 -3.31 -26.88
N ALA A 487 -3.67 -3.02 -25.64
CA ALA A 487 -2.52 -3.68 -25.02
C ALA A 487 -2.85 -5.15 -24.68
N SER A 488 -1.80 -5.94 -24.42
CA SER A 488 -1.99 -7.31 -23.96
C SER A 488 -2.65 -7.33 -22.58
N MET A 489 -3.44 -8.37 -22.30
CA MET A 489 -4.03 -8.59 -20.97
C MET A 489 -2.92 -8.61 -19.90
N ILE A 490 -3.21 -7.96 -18.78
CA ILE A 490 -2.30 -7.89 -17.63
C ILE A 490 -2.64 -9.06 -16.71
N SER A 491 -1.66 -9.87 -16.33
CA SER A 491 -1.82 -11.00 -15.42
C SER A 491 -0.99 -10.76 -14.17
N ILE A 492 -1.63 -10.51 -13.03
CA ILE A 492 -0.98 -10.08 -11.79
C ILE A 492 -1.19 -11.15 -10.71
N ARG A 493 -0.09 -11.61 -10.11
CA ARG A 493 -0.11 -12.39 -8.88
C ARG A 493 0.00 -11.46 -7.68
N MET A 494 -0.92 -11.60 -6.73
CA MET A 494 -0.87 -10.87 -5.47
C MET A 494 -0.21 -11.72 -4.40
N HIS A 495 0.72 -11.12 -3.68
CA HIS A 495 1.46 -11.76 -2.61
C HIS A 495 1.10 -11.07 -1.30
N GLY A 496 0.44 -11.78 -0.39
CA GLY A 496 0.20 -11.32 0.98
C GLY A 496 1.19 -11.87 2.00
N GLU A 497 1.98 -12.87 1.60
CA GLU A 497 2.87 -13.62 2.49
C GLU A 497 4.11 -12.81 2.89
N GLY A 498 4.62 -13.07 4.11
CA GLY A 498 5.93 -12.57 4.53
C GLY A 498 7.06 -13.37 3.89
N GLY A 499 8.03 -12.69 3.28
CA GLY A 499 9.18 -13.31 2.60
C GLY A 499 10.37 -12.35 2.51
N GLU A 500 11.58 -12.91 2.38
CA GLU A 500 12.85 -12.16 2.23
C GLU A 500 13.13 -11.07 3.30
N GLY A 501 12.67 -11.30 4.53
CA GLY A 501 12.89 -10.38 5.66
C GLY A 501 11.83 -9.30 5.81
N TYR A 502 10.70 -9.39 5.09
CA TYR A 502 9.55 -8.49 5.20
C TYR A 502 8.35 -9.16 5.88
N SER A 503 7.59 -8.37 6.62
CA SER A 503 6.29 -8.78 7.16
C SER A 503 5.22 -8.72 6.07
N GLY A 504 4.41 -9.78 5.96
CA GLY A 504 3.25 -9.82 5.07
C GLY A 504 2.03 -9.09 5.64
N LEU A 505 0.85 -9.51 5.20
CA LEU A 505 -0.42 -9.14 5.82
C LEU A 505 -0.56 -9.80 7.20
N SER A 506 -1.20 -9.09 8.12
CA SER A 506 -1.45 -9.53 9.49
C SER A 506 -2.82 -9.07 9.97
N GLN A 507 -3.30 -9.71 11.03
CA GLN A 507 -4.56 -9.38 11.68
C GLN A 507 -4.38 -9.27 13.19
N PHE A 508 -4.18 -8.05 13.66
CA PHE A 508 -4.07 -7.69 15.07
C PHE A 508 -5.12 -6.64 15.44
N ASP A 509 -5.48 -6.59 16.72
CA ASP A 509 -6.36 -5.55 17.29
C ASP A 509 -5.61 -4.22 17.39
N SER A 510 -5.45 -3.58 16.24
CA SER A 510 -4.75 -2.31 16.07
C SER A 510 -5.21 -1.65 14.78
N VAL A 511 -4.84 -0.40 14.58
CA VAL A 511 -5.23 0.38 13.40
C VAL A 511 -4.88 -0.37 12.12
N SER A 512 -5.82 -0.40 11.17
CA SER A 512 -5.58 -0.98 9.84
C SER A 512 -4.59 -0.10 9.06
N THR A 513 -3.53 -0.70 8.52
CA THR A 513 -2.42 0.02 7.87
C THR A 513 -2.10 -0.48 6.47
N MET A 514 -3.01 -1.22 5.85
CA MET A 514 -2.70 -1.98 4.64
C MET A 514 -2.34 -1.10 3.42
N PHE A 515 -1.31 -1.51 2.67
CA PHE A 515 -0.89 -0.91 1.38
C PHE A 515 -0.15 -1.92 0.48
N ALA A 516 -0.08 -1.61 -0.82
CA ALA A 516 0.82 -2.31 -1.74
C ALA A 516 2.24 -1.76 -1.60
N ARG A 517 3.17 -2.60 -1.13
CA ARG A 517 4.56 -2.22 -0.86
C ARG A 517 5.36 -2.05 -2.14
N GLU A 518 5.21 -2.99 -3.05
CA GLU A 518 6.09 -3.15 -4.21
C GLU A 518 5.33 -3.80 -5.37
N GLN A 519 5.75 -3.46 -6.59
CA GLN A 519 5.28 -4.06 -7.84
C GLN A 519 6.41 -4.05 -8.87
N ASP A 520 6.38 -4.99 -9.81
CA ASP A 520 7.49 -5.25 -10.75
C ASP A 520 7.27 -4.75 -12.18
N GLY A 521 6.21 -3.97 -12.42
CA GLY A 521 5.93 -3.29 -13.67
C GLY A 521 6.73 -1.99 -13.80
N ILE A 522 7.06 -1.64 -15.03
CA ILE A 522 7.96 -0.54 -15.35
C ILE A 522 7.33 0.31 -16.45
N LYS A 523 7.22 1.61 -16.24
CA LYS A 523 6.86 2.56 -17.30
C LYS A 523 8.03 2.77 -18.25
N ILE A 524 7.75 3.23 -19.47
CA ILE A 524 8.81 3.62 -20.41
C ILE A 524 9.77 4.64 -19.77
N GLY A 525 11.06 4.39 -19.91
CA GLY A 525 12.13 5.26 -19.43
C GLY A 525 12.96 5.75 -20.60
N THR A 526 13.20 7.06 -20.68
CA THR A 526 14.16 7.64 -21.63
C THR A 526 15.50 7.85 -20.94
N PHE A 527 16.60 7.71 -21.67
CA PHE A 527 17.93 7.98 -21.16
C PHE A 527 18.03 9.42 -20.59
N ASN A 528 18.49 9.54 -19.35
CA ASN A 528 18.62 10.81 -18.63
C ASN A 528 20.09 11.16 -18.35
N GLY A 529 20.95 10.15 -18.23
CA GLY A 529 22.38 10.35 -18.05
C GLY A 529 23.14 9.05 -17.90
N LEU A 530 24.46 9.15 -17.76
CA LEU A 530 25.32 8.01 -17.49
C LEU A 530 26.15 8.25 -16.24
N ASN A 531 26.54 7.15 -15.61
CA ASN A 531 27.54 7.11 -14.57
C ASN A 531 28.52 5.98 -14.86
N ILE A 532 29.79 6.18 -14.54
CA ILE A 532 30.83 5.16 -14.75
C ILE A 532 31.36 4.75 -13.39
N LEU A 533 31.20 3.47 -13.07
CA LEU A 533 31.65 2.86 -11.83
C LEU A 533 33.16 2.60 -11.85
N ASP A 534 33.72 2.27 -10.70
CA ASP A 534 35.17 2.12 -10.55
C ASP A 534 35.75 0.84 -11.17
N ASP A 535 34.89 -0.14 -11.44
CA ASP A 535 35.19 -1.34 -12.24
C ASP A 535 35.16 -1.07 -13.76
N GLY A 536 34.86 0.17 -14.17
CA GLY A 536 34.69 0.60 -15.56
C GLY A 536 33.32 0.29 -16.17
N SER A 537 32.35 -0.18 -15.38
CA SER A 537 30.98 -0.41 -15.84
C SER A 537 30.27 0.91 -16.10
N ILE A 538 29.62 1.02 -17.25
CA ILE A 538 28.84 2.19 -17.68
C ILE A 538 27.37 1.94 -17.33
N MET A 539 26.84 2.72 -16.41
CA MET A 539 25.47 2.68 -15.93
C MET A 539 24.66 3.80 -16.59
N GLY A 540 23.64 3.45 -17.36
CA GLY A 540 22.65 4.40 -17.86
C GLY A 540 21.57 4.64 -16.80
N ALA A 541 21.29 5.90 -16.50
CA ALA A 541 20.18 6.32 -15.65
C ALA A 541 19.01 6.78 -16.54
N PHE A 542 17.81 6.31 -16.23
CA PHE A 542 16.61 6.55 -17.04
C PHE A 542 15.56 7.38 -16.28
N SER A 543 14.67 8.05 -17.01
CA SER A 543 13.63 8.93 -16.45
C SER A 543 12.55 8.19 -15.64
N ASN A 544 12.50 6.86 -15.74
CA ASN A 544 11.65 6.00 -14.91
C ASN A 544 12.32 5.57 -13.59
N GLY A 545 13.55 6.02 -13.31
CA GLY A 545 14.30 5.69 -12.10
C GLY A 545 15.18 4.44 -12.22
N GLU A 546 15.04 3.68 -13.31
CA GLU A 546 15.86 2.50 -13.56
C GLU A 546 17.33 2.86 -13.85
N GLN A 547 18.22 1.97 -13.45
CA GLN A 547 19.65 2.03 -13.77
C GLN A 547 20.08 0.71 -14.43
N LEU A 548 20.45 0.78 -15.70
CA LEU A 548 20.87 -0.40 -16.47
C LEU A 548 22.33 -0.30 -16.87
N LYS A 549 23.02 -1.45 -16.87
CA LYS A 549 24.37 -1.55 -17.41
C LYS A 549 24.28 -1.58 -18.91
N ILE A 550 24.87 -0.58 -19.55
CA ILE A 550 24.87 -0.43 -21.01
C ILE A 550 26.20 -0.87 -21.63
N GLY A 551 27.26 -0.98 -20.82
CA GLY A 551 28.54 -1.50 -21.26
C GLY A 551 29.60 -1.46 -20.16
N GLN A 552 30.82 -1.78 -20.53
CA GLN A 552 31.99 -1.74 -19.65
C GLN A 552 33.25 -1.42 -20.46
N ILE A 553 34.07 -0.50 -19.97
CA ILE A 553 35.33 -0.10 -20.62
C ILE A 553 36.36 -1.21 -20.45
N ALA A 554 37.03 -1.57 -21.54
CA ALA A 554 38.12 -2.53 -21.51
C ALA A 554 39.44 -1.81 -21.22
N VAL A 555 40.27 -2.43 -20.38
CA VAL A 555 41.63 -1.96 -20.11
C VAL A 555 42.65 -3.01 -20.56
N ALA A 556 43.81 -2.55 -20.98
CA ALA A 556 44.94 -3.40 -21.36
C ALA A 556 46.09 -3.27 -20.35
N ARG A 557 46.67 -4.39 -19.95
CA ARG A 557 47.90 -4.43 -19.16
C ARG A 557 49.02 -5.10 -19.96
N PHE A 558 50.24 -4.62 -19.78
CA PHE A 558 51.43 -5.15 -20.43
C PHE A 558 52.41 -5.73 -19.39
N GLY A 559 53.18 -6.74 -19.80
CA GLY A 559 54.26 -7.27 -18.97
C GLY A 559 55.37 -6.25 -18.78
N ASN A 560 55.73 -5.53 -19.85
CA ASN A 560 56.72 -4.46 -19.82
C ASN A 560 56.17 -3.18 -20.48
N PRO A 561 55.44 -2.32 -19.75
CA PRO A 561 54.87 -1.10 -20.33
C PRO A 561 55.94 -0.12 -20.82
N GLY A 562 57.15 -0.15 -20.25
CA GLY A 562 58.28 0.71 -20.64
C GLY A 562 58.78 0.50 -22.07
N ALA A 563 58.44 -0.63 -22.69
CA ALA A 563 58.81 -0.99 -24.06
C ALA A 563 57.70 -0.69 -25.09
N LEU A 564 56.61 -0.06 -24.67
CA LEU A 564 55.60 0.46 -25.60
C LEU A 564 56.20 1.58 -26.46
N GLU A 565 55.91 1.56 -27.76
CA GLU A 565 56.36 2.59 -28.68
C GLU A 565 55.30 3.69 -28.79
N SER A 566 55.71 4.95 -28.71
CA SER A 566 54.78 6.09 -28.87
C SER A 566 54.69 6.50 -30.34
N VAL A 567 53.48 6.50 -30.89
CA VAL A 567 53.22 6.72 -32.34
C VAL A 567 52.63 8.11 -32.62
N GLY A 568 52.83 9.04 -31.69
CA GLY A 568 52.32 10.41 -31.78
C GLY A 568 51.17 10.68 -30.81
N GLY A 569 51.12 11.93 -30.30
CA GLY A 569 50.25 12.28 -29.18
C GLY A 569 50.52 11.41 -27.94
N ASN A 570 49.47 11.12 -27.18
CA ASN A 570 49.52 10.22 -26.02
C ASN A 570 49.21 8.75 -26.38
N ASN A 571 49.38 8.39 -27.66
CA ASN A 571 49.09 7.05 -28.15
C ASN A 571 50.35 6.18 -28.16
N MET A 572 50.16 4.92 -27.80
CA MET A 572 51.19 3.90 -27.72
C MET A 572 50.74 2.64 -28.47
N VAL A 573 51.69 1.93 -29.05
CA VAL A 573 51.49 0.60 -29.66
C VAL A 573 52.38 -0.42 -28.97
N ASP A 574 51.95 -1.67 -29.00
CA ASP A 574 52.71 -2.79 -28.48
C ASP A 574 53.88 -3.15 -29.39
N THR A 575 54.96 -3.61 -28.75
CA THR A 575 56.17 -4.09 -29.41
C THR A 575 56.43 -5.53 -28.98
N VAL A 576 57.32 -6.22 -29.69
CA VAL A 576 57.78 -7.56 -29.28
C VAL A 576 58.37 -7.53 -27.85
N GLU A 577 58.95 -6.41 -27.43
CA GLU A 577 59.57 -6.23 -26.11
C GLU A 577 58.57 -5.85 -25.00
N SER A 578 57.41 -5.25 -25.33
CA SER A 578 56.35 -4.97 -24.34
C SER A 578 55.57 -6.21 -23.93
N GLY A 579 55.58 -7.22 -24.81
CA GLY A 579 54.68 -8.37 -24.76
C GLY A 579 53.28 -8.02 -25.28
N GLU A 580 52.45 -9.06 -25.45
CA GLU A 580 51.05 -8.91 -25.89
C GLU A 580 50.19 -8.19 -24.84
N ALA A 581 49.18 -7.46 -25.32
CA ALA A 581 48.20 -6.79 -24.48
C ALA A 581 47.28 -7.80 -23.77
N ILE A 582 47.30 -7.80 -22.44
CA ILE A 582 46.33 -8.55 -21.62
C ILE A 582 45.10 -7.67 -21.43
N ILE A 583 44.05 -7.95 -22.19
CA ILE A 583 42.79 -7.20 -22.16
C ILE A 583 41.87 -7.80 -21.09
N GLY A 584 41.30 -6.94 -20.25
CA GLY A 584 40.40 -7.38 -19.19
C GLY A 584 39.56 -6.25 -18.62
N GLN A 585 38.73 -6.60 -17.66
CA GLN A 585 38.01 -5.64 -16.83
C GLN A 585 38.99 -4.96 -15.86
N ALA A 586 38.71 -3.72 -15.49
CA ALA A 586 39.61 -2.93 -14.63
C ALA A 586 39.91 -3.65 -13.30
N ASP A 587 38.87 -4.12 -12.61
CA ASP A 587 38.99 -4.78 -11.31
C ASP A 587 39.85 -6.06 -11.36
N SER A 588 39.67 -6.88 -12.41
CA SER A 588 40.47 -8.10 -12.64
C SER A 588 41.98 -7.84 -12.83
N GLN A 589 42.35 -6.61 -13.21
CA GLN A 589 43.73 -6.18 -13.46
C GLN A 589 44.28 -5.30 -12.34
N SER A 590 43.63 -5.29 -11.15
CA SER A 590 43.98 -4.41 -10.01
C SER A 590 44.06 -2.94 -10.42
N THR A 591 43.17 -2.54 -11.34
CA THR A 591 43.07 -1.17 -11.84
C THR A 591 41.68 -0.64 -11.50
N ARG A 592 41.60 0.63 -11.11
CA ARG A 592 40.33 1.31 -10.86
C ARG A 592 40.15 2.44 -11.86
N VAL A 593 38.95 2.58 -12.38
CA VAL A 593 38.55 3.72 -13.19
C VAL A 593 37.98 4.79 -12.27
N GLN A 594 38.46 6.01 -12.36
CA GLN A 594 37.90 7.14 -11.63
C GLN A 594 37.20 8.05 -12.63
N SER A 595 35.87 8.06 -12.55
CA SER A 595 35.00 8.95 -13.33
C SER A 595 35.05 10.38 -12.81
N GLY A 596 34.91 11.37 -13.71
CA GLY A 596 34.93 12.78 -13.34
C GLY A 596 36.33 13.35 -13.13
N SER A 597 37.37 12.63 -13.53
CA SER A 597 38.75 13.00 -13.24
C SER A 597 39.69 12.69 -14.40
N LEU A 598 40.76 13.48 -14.52
CA LEU A 598 41.85 13.24 -15.46
C LEU A 598 43.16 13.00 -14.71
N GLU A 599 43.97 12.08 -15.21
CA GLU A 599 45.34 11.90 -14.71
C GLU A 599 46.21 13.08 -15.20
N ILE A 600 46.86 13.82 -14.31
CA ILE A 600 47.77 14.92 -14.69
C ILE A 600 49.08 14.35 -15.26
N SER A 601 49.73 15.11 -16.13
CA SER A 601 51.08 14.84 -16.60
C SER A 601 52.05 14.64 -15.44
N THR A 602 52.93 13.64 -15.53
CA THR A 602 53.96 13.41 -14.50
C THR A 602 55.17 14.36 -14.65
N VAL A 603 55.06 15.37 -15.52
CA VAL A 603 56.14 16.31 -15.83
C VAL A 603 56.18 17.41 -14.77
N ASP A 604 57.30 17.50 -14.05
CA ASP A 604 57.61 18.66 -13.22
C ASP A 604 58.43 19.69 -14.02
N LEU A 605 57.87 20.88 -14.21
CA LEU A 605 58.47 21.96 -14.98
C LEU A 605 59.83 22.40 -14.43
N ALA A 606 59.98 22.47 -13.09
CA ALA A 606 61.21 22.89 -12.46
C ALA A 606 62.35 21.91 -12.78
N ASP A 607 62.08 20.61 -12.65
CA ASP A 607 63.02 19.55 -12.99
C ASP A 607 63.36 19.53 -14.48
N GLN A 608 62.37 19.74 -15.37
CA GLN A 608 62.63 19.79 -16.81
C GLN A 608 63.54 20.97 -17.18
N PHE A 609 63.35 22.16 -16.58
CA PHE A 609 64.22 23.30 -16.83
C PHE A 609 65.65 23.08 -16.32
N ILE A 610 65.82 22.45 -15.15
CA ILE A 610 67.14 22.08 -14.63
C ILE A 610 67.83 21.12 -15.60
N GLN A 611 67.14 20.05 -16.03
CA GLN A 611 67.69 19.09 -16.99
C GLN A 611 67.99 19.71 -18.35
N MET A 612 67.20 20.71 -18.79
CA MET A 612 67.47 21.46 -20.01
C MET A 612 68.77 22.26 -19.88
N ILE A 613 68.97 22.98 -18.78
CA ILE A 613 70.18 23.75 -18.53
C ILE A 613 71.41 22.84 -18.46
N GLU A 614 71.29 21.67 -17.83
CA GLU A 614 72.35 20.66 -17.79
C GLU A 614 72.70 20.14 -19.18
N ALA A 615 71.70 19.71 -19.97
CA ALA A 615 71.91 19.20 -21.32
C ALA A 615 72.47 20.28 -22.27
N GLN A 616 72.00 21.54 -22.16
CA GLN A 616 72.54 22.67 -22.91
C GLN A 616 74.00 22.96 -22.54
N ARG A 617 74.35 22.96 -21.25
CA ARG A 617 75.74 23.15 -20.79
C ARG A 617 76.64 22.01 -21.27
N ALA A 618 76.16 20.77 -21.21
CA ALA A 618 76.89 19.60 -21.71
C ALA A 618 77.11 19.68 -23.23
N PHE A 619 76.09 20.07 -23.99
CA PHE A 619 76.19 20.28 -25.43
C PHE A 619 77.18 21.42 -25.78
N GLN A 620 77.10 22.56 -25.10
CA GLN A 620 78.03 23.69 -25.28
C GLN A 620 79.48 23.34 -24.88
N ALA A 621 79.66 22.48 -23.88
CA ALA A 621 80.98 21.98 -23.50
C ALA A 621 81.54 21.05 -24.59
N GLY A 622 80.74 20.10 -25.08
CA GLY A 622 81.12 19.21 -26.18
C GLY A 622 81.43 19.97 -27.48
N ALA A 623 80.62 20.99 -27.82
CA ALA A 623 80.85 21.84 -28.99
C ALA A 623 82.14 22.67 -28.87
N ARG A 624 82.47 23.16 -27.68
CA ARG A 624 83.76 23.83 -27.41
C ARG A 624 84.95 22.87 -27.54
N ILE A 625 84.79 21.62 -27.13
CA ILE A 625 85.83 20.60 -27.32
C ILE A 625 86.03 20.35 -28.82
N LEU A 626 84.97 20.29 -29.62
CA LEU A 626 85.07 20.17 -31.08
C LEU A 626 85.80 21.36 -31.70
N SER A 627 85.50 22.60 -31.30
CA SER A 627 86.21 23.77 -31.83
C SER A 627 87.69 23.80 -31.44
N VAL A 628 88.03 23.40 -30.21
CA VAL A 628 89.43 23.26 -29.77
C VAL A 628 90.12 22.15 -30.56
N TYR A 629 89.40 21.08 -30.88
CA TYR A 629 89.91 20.00 -31.71
C TYR A 629 90.21 20.46 -33.14
N ASP A 630 89.30 21.22 -33.77
CA ASP A 630 89.51 21.84 -35.08
C ASP A 630 90.69 22.81 -35.07
N GLU A 631 90.85 23.61 -34.00
CA GLU A 631 91.99 24.52 -33.86
C GLU A 631 93.33 23.77 -33.76
N ILE A 632 93.38 22.65 -33.02
CA ILE A 632 94.58 21.79 -32.94
C ILE A 632 94.86 21.11 -34.29
N LEU A 633 93.84 20.65 -35.01
CA LEU A 633 94.00 20.11 -36.37
C LEU A 633 94.52 21.18 -37.34
N GLN A 634 94.03 22.41 -37.22
CA GLN A 634 94.48 23.53 -38.04
C GLN A 634 95.93 23.95 -37.72
N GLN A 635 96.31 23.97 -36.44
CA GLN A 635 97.69 24.24 -36.03
C GLN A 635 98.66 23.12 -36.43
N THR A 636 98.25 21.86 -36.32
CA THR A 636 99.08 20.71 -36.74
C THR A 636 99.26 20.65 -38.26
N THR A 637 98.26 21.05 -39.04
CA THR A 637 98.39 21.20 -40.51
C THR A 637 99.24 22.40 -40.91
N GLN A 638 99.28 23.48 -40.12
CA GLN A 638 100.19 24.61 -40.32
C GLN A 638 101.65 24.30 -39.93
N LEU A 639 101.88 23.45 -38.91
CA LEU A 639 103.21 22.97 -38.50
C LEU A 639 103.81 21.95 -39.49
N GLY A 640 103.00 21.41 -40.40
CA GLY A 640 103.43 20.46 -41.44
C GLY A 640 103.83 21.07 -42.79
N ARG A 641 103.94 22.41 -42.90
CA ARG A 641 104.42 23.10 -44.12
C ARG A 641 105.79 23.72 -43.94
#